data_AF-A0A1I1PW94-F1
#
_entry.id   AF-A0A1I1PW94-F1
#
_cell.length_a   1.000
_cell.length_b   1.000
_cell.length_c   1.000
_cell.angle_alpha   90.00
_cell.angle_beta   90.00
_cell.angle_gamma   90.00
#
_symmetry.space_group_name_H-M   'P 1'
#
loop_
_entity.id
_entity.type
_entity.pdbx_description
1 polymer ?
#
loop_
_entity_poly.entity_id
_entity_poly.type
_entity_poly.pdbx_seq_one_letter_code
_entity_poly.pdbx_strand_id
1 'polypeptide(L)'
;MITKNESLWLTSGQEGENKARALNLAVEFTRIEVGDANGTTPALNLASTQLINKVQDGELLSHQLDPNDKNQRIINMVISPKANFNAIEILLYAKYGNTEFPHTYFRLASPFAARTIENGGSQAKLKYTIRTSQYTDFNVSLVPEITYVTDKALETKTQNISAMTKAEFFALAEQRKSNSAGSGFSEWGKHFDVSTTAVAINEGLWTHHQDIGTGKSEVLHLGRRLLDSKGISTSEYPVVIVNGIELMLKAMERLIAGRTDYSPSIVEFPPAPDGLDKTDGSGRFNDLAEAIASGGNALNKSVLSRQDYVFLEVWHEKISDKNIVYPLGNVQYADNQLLYSNQSESQGSNQAITLKKDLVAQGYSAFGSWDKKTLGYGAKWSDLTVNEQINFKQNPANNIYLDNNELVQVRYRIRVLQGLGDNWYLPDTKHNENSALNYNQNAYINAQGSHLIANDFTQTHSNFLLLTGNDAWHKNVSKQKGLAVTSNHFEYAHNSMCYALPIALVQRRNQGAQHPVYNPSGCRVIWWHDASGASKWWLEKTYKLTSASECFDVGGSPASSKVYINSGAIIHKQGWDNGRPDNKAFDAIYASDVKDLRMSSNKVSKADINERYKRKAVAGMVRGFEAVPFTRFPALTVANFSQSGWTNAIFSNHNTVGNTVSIHRHSMHKSTRPLVGDYVFGGKRYHKCVYSIENYHTIEFEVTKEEEPDLVTYLRAEIAAARPLRFVLETKKSHKQAQPTWTDIIGTPDNLALAFPDGIEGRWIPELPDGTNKAYKLSRKCTIYHKKEISDDKGLSWRASGQESFLNTIKNTYDWAPTSDTIILHHYQTPAHFTDNVNNAEILELGNIFASNAEHIEWGALLVSSLTGKVPTSNSYNYAIESKLNNVGIKPKDGQLYSFWTSNNKHSSIELPSNITGVKTFNYLTENNGLFSLNHVYKEMKHNGTSWGDDNKFQIVDKQSSMTDDNGETVLFGTAGFDSQYFAWEE
;
A
#
# COMPACT_ATOMS: atom_id res chain seq x y z
N MET A 1 -85.30 -10.58 -5.77
CA MET A 1 -84.57 -10.48 -7.05
C MET A 1 -83.23 -9.84 -6.74
N ILE A 2 -82.12 -10.50 -7.09
CA ILE A 2 -80.79 -9.91 -6.98
C ILE A 2 -80.75 -8.78 -8.03
N THR A 3 -80.69 -7.52 -7.60
CA THR A 3 -80.49 -6.39 -8.51
C THR A 3 -79.15 -6.61 -9.19
N LYS A 4 -79.15 -6.82 -10.51
CA LYS A 4 -77.91 -6.80 -11.28
C LYS A 4 -77.46 -5.34 -11.37
N ASN A 5 -76.16 -5.08 -11.37
CA ASN A 5 -75.77 -3.71 -11.70
C ASN A 5 -76.13 -3.43 -13.16
N GLU A 6 -76.38 -2.16 -13.48
CA GLU A 6 -76.77 -1.71 -14.81
C GLU A 6 -75.77 -0.73 -15.42
N SER A 7 -75.56 -0.81 -16.73
CA SER A 7 -74.73 0.11 -17.50
C SER A 7 -75.58 0.71 -18.62
N LEU A 8 -75.42 2.00 -18.87
CA LEU A 8 -76.15 2.74 -19.88
C LEU A 8 -75.16 3.45 -20.80
N TRP A 9 -75.17 3.08 -22.08
CA TRP A 9 -74.44 3.81 -23.10
C TRP A 9 -75.17 5.12 -23.40
N LEU A 10 -74.52 6.24 -23.14
CA LEU A 10 -75.15 7.55 -23.24
C LEU A 10 -75.27 8.01 -24.69
N THR A 11 -76.25 8.86 -24.99
CA THR A 11 -76.40 9.48 -26.32
C THR A 11 -75.12 10.22 -26.72
N SER A 12 -74.48 10.92 -25.78
CA SER A 12 -73.18 11.56 -25.97
C SER A 12 -72.07 10.55 -26.31
N GLY A 13 -72.09 9.38 -25.68
CA GLY A 13 -71.17 8.28 -25.97
C GLY A 13 -71.32 7.77 -27.40
N GLN A 14 -72.55 7.50 -27.82
CA GLN A 14 -72.87 7.04 -29.17
C GLN A 14 -72.51 8.09 -30.23
N GLU A 15 -72.86 9.36 -30.00
CA GLU A 15 -72.50 10.45 -30.91
C GLU A 15 -70.98 10.63 -31.02
N GLY A 16 -70.26 10.56 -29.90
CA GLY A 16 -68.81 10.70 -29.87
C GLY A 16 -68.09 9.56 -30.60
N GLU A 17 -68.51 8.31 -30.41
CA GLU A 17 -67.96 7.18 -31.18
C GLU A 17 -68.27 7.29 -32.68
N ASN A 18 -69.49 7.71 -33.05
CA ASN A 18 -69.87 7.91 -34.45
C ASN A 18 -69.04 9.03 -35.11
N LYS A 19 -68.80 10.13 -34.40
CA LYS A 19 -67.94 11.24 -34.86
C LYS A 19 -66.48 10.80 -34.98
N ALA A 20 -65.94 10.05 -34.01
CA ALA A 20 -64.60 9.51 -34.08
C ALA A 20 -64.42 8.58 -35.30
N ARG A 21 -65.41 7.73 -35.58
CA ARG A 21 -65.43 6.84 -36.75
C ARG A 21 -65.49 7.61 -38.07
N ALA A 22 -66.32 8.65 -38.16
CA ALA A 22 -66.41 9.50 -39.34
C ALA A 22 -65.09 10.25 -39.63
N LEU A 23 -64.32 10.58 -38.58
CA LEU A 23 -63.03 11.27 -38.67
C LEU A 23 -61.82 10.31 -38.71
N ASN A 24 -62.03 8.99 -38.70
CA ASN A 24 -60.99 7.98 -38.61
C ASN A 24 -60.01 8.18 -37.43
N LEU A 25 -60.53 8.62 -36.28
CA LEU A 25 -59.78 8.83 -35.04
C LEU A 25 -60.10 7.74 -34.01
N ALA A 26 -59.12 7.41 -33.16
CA ALA A 26 -59.31 6.48 -32.06
C ALA A 26 -60.12 7.12 -30.91
N VAL A 27 -60.98 6.32 -30.27
CA VAL A 27 -61.64 6.68 -29.01
C VAL A 27 -60.77 6.20 -27.86
N GLU A 28 -60.39 7.12 -26.97
CA GLU A 28 -59.58 6.87 -25.79
C GLU A 28 -60.40 7.15 -24.53
N PHE A 29 -60.46 6.19 -23.59
CA PHE A 29 -61.06 6.42 -22.28
C PHE A 29 -60.09 7.22 -21.41
N THR A 30 -60.58 8.29 -20.80
CA THR A 30 -59.73 9.31 -20.17
C THR A 30 -59.78 9.26 -18.65
N ARG A 31 -60.98 9.29 -18.09
CA ARG A 31 -61.20 9.40 -16.64
C ARG A 31 -62.56 8.84 -16.23
N ILE A 32 -62.71 8.62 -14.93
CA ILE A 32 -63.97 8.18 -14.33
C ILE A 32 -64.33 9.06 -13.14
N GLU A 33 -65.62 9.30 -12.99
CA GLU A 33 -66.19 9.98 -11.83
C GLU A 33 -67.03 9.00 -11.02
N VAL A 34 -67.07 9.17 -9.71
CA VAL A 34 -67.80 8.31 -8.77
C VAL A 34 -68.66 9.18 -7.85
N GLY A 35 -69.91 8.76 -7.67
CA GLY A 35 -70.91 9.49 -6.91
C GLY A 35 -71.75 8.61 -5.99
N ASP A 36 -72.43 9.24 -5.05
CA ASP A 36 -73.33 8.59 -4.10
C ASP A 36 -74.80 8.75 -4.44
N ALA A 37 -75.14 9.45 -5.54
CA ALA A 37 -76.51 9.74 -5.96
C ALA A 37 -77.42 10.29 -4.83
N ASN A 38 -76.85 11.05 -3.89
CA ASN A 38 -77.53 11.54 -2.68
C ASN A 38 -78.18 10.42 -1.84
N GLY A 39 -77.60 9.21 -1.87
CA GLY A 39 -78.12 8.04 -1.15
C GLY A 39 -79.37 7.40 -1.77
N THR A 40 -79.79 7.83 -2.96
CA THR A 40 -80.96 7.30 -3.68
C THR A 40 -80.55 6.42 -4.86
N THR A 41 -81.47 5.58 -5.37
CA THR A 41 -81.22 4.78 -6.57
C THR A 41 -81.50 5.63 -7.82
N PRO A 42 -80.46 6.03 -8.59
CA PRO A 42 -80.64 6.92 -9.74
C PRO A 42 -81.42 6.22 -10.88
N ALA A 43 -82.32 6.97 -11.54
CA ALA A 43 -82.97 6.51 -12.75
C ALA A 43 -82.00 6.57 -13.95
N LEU A 44 -81.99 5.53 -14.79
CA LEU A 44 -81.17 5.51 -15.99
C LEU A 44 -81.72 6.48 -17.04
N ASN A 45 -80.91 7.45 -17.46
CA ASN A 45 -81.27 8.44 -18.48
C ASN A 45 -80.17 8.51 -19.55
N LEU A 46 -80.54 8.21 -20.81
CA LEU A 46 -79.62 8.19 -21.95
C LEU A 46 -79.00 9.56 -22.24
N ALA A 47 -79.68 10.65 -21.85
CA ALA A 47 -79.21 12.02 -22.05
C ALA A 47 -78.33 12.56 -20.90
N SER A 48 -77.98 11.74 -19.90
CA SER A 48 -77.13 12.20 -18.79
C SER A 48 -75.74 12.61 -19.28
N THR A 49 -75.25 13.74 -18.78
CA THR A 49 -73.89 14.26 -19.09
C THR A 49 -73.00 14.41 -17.86
N GLN A 50 -73.54 14.16 -16.66
CA GLN A 50 -72.86 14.26 -15.36
C GLN A 50 -73.52 13.32 -14.35
N LEU A 51 -72.84 13.06 -13.23
CA LEU A 51 -73.41 12.34 -12.07
C LEU A 51 -74.45 13.18 -11.32
N ILE A 52 -75.37 12.52 -10.60
CA ILE A 52 -76.35 13.20 -9.74
C ILE A 52 -75.65 13.89 -8.57
N ASN A 53 -74.70 13.21 -7.94
CA ASN A 53 -73.81 13.80 -6.93
C ASN A 53 -72.41 13.20 -7.02
N LYS A 54 -71.50 13.91 -7.69
CA LYS A 54 -70.10 13.53 -7.77
C LYS A 54 -69.43 13.73 -6.40
N VAL A 55 -68.78 12.69 -5.90
CA VAL A 55 -68.00 12.75 -4.65
C VAL A 55 -66.50 12.77 -4.93
N GLN A 56 -66.02 11.93 -5.85
CA GLN A 56 -64.60 11.85 -6.18
C GLN A 56 -64.37 11.35 -7.61
N ASP A 57 -63.14 11.51 -8.10
CA ASP A 57 -62.67 10.81 -9.30
C ASP A 57 -62.19 9.40 -8.93
N GLY A 58 -62.38 8.46 -9.83
CA GLY A 58 -61.70 7.16 -9.78
C GLY A 58 -60.53 7.10 -10.77
N GLU A 59 -59.89 5.94 -10.86
CA GLU A 59 -58.71 5.75 -11.70
C GLU A 59 -58.94 4.65 -12.76
N LEU A 60 -58.48 4.94 -13.98
CA LEU A 60 -58.48 4.00 -15.10
C LEU A 60 -57.16 3.22 -15.08
N LEU A 61 -57.20 1.93 -14.74
CA LEU A 61 -56.00 1.11 -14.61
C LEU A 61 -55.48 0.59 -15.95
N SER A 62 -56.39 0.26 -16.87
CA SER A 62 -56.02 -0.22 -18.20
C SER A 62 -57.20 -0.19 -19.16
N HIS A 63 -56.91 0.01 -20.43
CA HIS A 63 -57.82 -0.18 -21.55
C HIS A 63 -57.13 -1.05 -22.60
N GLN A 64 -57.75 -2.17 -22.95
CA GLN A 64 -57.23 -3.08 -23.97
C GLN A 64 -58.36 -3.60 -24.86
N LEU A 65 -58.04 -3.88 -26.13
CA LEU A 65 -58.89 -4.70 -26.99
C LEU A 65 -58.95 -6.12 -26.43
N ASP A 66 -60.11 -6.76 -26.46
CA ASP A 66 -60.21 -8.15 -26.04
C ASP A 66 -59.41 -9.02 -27.03
N PRO A 67 -58.41 -9.79 -26.56
CA PRO A 67 -57.61 -10.66 -27.43
C PRO A 67 -58.46 -11.70 -28.18
N ASN A 68 -59.66 -12.01 -27.66
CA ASN A 68 -60.54 -13.03 -28.21
C ASN A 68 -61.74 -12.44 -28.99
N ASP A 69 -61.95 -11.12 -28.94
CA ASP A 69 -63.00 -10.44 -29.70
C ASP A 69 -62.58 -9.01 -30.06
N LYS A 70 -62.22 -8.80 -31.33
CA LYS A 70 -61.80 -7.49 -31.86
C LYS A 70 -62.85 -6.38 -31.74
N ASN A 71 -64.10 -6.72 -31.47
CA ASN A 71 -65.21 -5.76 -31.30
C ASN A 71 -65.50 -5.47 -29.81
N GLN A 72 -64.69 -6.01 -28.91
CA GLN A 72 -64.83 -5.92 -27.47
C GLN A 72 -63.63 -5.20 -26.86
N ARG A 73 -63.88 -4.34 -25.87
CA ARG A 73 -62.84 -3.64 -25.10
C ARG A 73 -62.98 -4.00 -23.64
N ILE A 74 -61.88 -4.32 -22.99
CA ILE A 74 -61.81 -4.56 -21.54
C ILE A 74 -61.23 -3.32 -20.88
N ILE A 75 -61.99 -2.78 -19.93
CA ILE A 75 -61.61 -1.62 -19.14
C ILE A 75 -61.54 -2.03 -17.68
N ASN A 76 -60.39 -1.79 -17.06
CA ASN A 76 -60.21 -1.97 -15.62
C ASN A 76 -60.17 -0.60 -14.95
N MET A 77 -61.00 -0.43 -13.91
CA MET A 77 -61.14 0.82 -13.17
C MET A 77 -61.07 0.54 -11.67
N VAL A 78 -60.71 1.54 -10.88
CA VAL A 78 -60.70 1.45 -9.42
C VAL A 78 -61.32 2.70 -8.78
N ILE A 79 -62.10 2.46 -7.71
CA ILE A 79 -62.58 3.51 -6.81
C ILE A 79 -61.56 3.64 -5.67
N SER A 80 -60.82 4.75 -5.63
CA SER A 80 -59.81 5.00 -4.60
C SER A 80 -60.46 5.29 -3.22
N PRO A 81 -59.80 4.97 -2.10
CA PRO A 81 -60.33 5.19 -0.75
C PRO A 81 -60.06 6.62 -0.27
N LYS A 82 -60.52 7.63 -1.03
CA LYS A 82 -60.21 9.06 -0.78
C LYS A 82 -61.29 9.80 0.02
N ALA A 83 -62.53 9.30 0.01
CA ALA A 83 -63.65 9.88 0.74
C ALA A 83 -64.53 8.81 1.42
N ASN A 84 -65.30 9.21 2.43
CA ASN A 84 -66.25 8.36 3.13
C ASN A 84 -67.66 8.53 2.57
N PHE A 85 -68.10 7.61 1.71
CA PHE A 85 -69.45 7.64 1.12
C PHE A 85 -69.85 6.25 0.60
N ASN A 86 -71.12 6.06 0.28
CA ASN A 86 -71.56 4.85 -0.39
C ASN A 86 -71.66 5.14 -1.90
N ALA A 87 -70.70 4.64 -2.69
CA ALA A 87 -70.70 4.78 -4.13
C ALA A 87 -71.91 4.03 -4.71
N ILE A 88 -72.70 4.72 -5.54
CA ILE A 88 -73.91 4.19 -6.17
C ILE A 88 -73.85 4.38 -7.70
N GLU A 89 -73.19 5.45 -8.15
CA GLU A 89 -73.11 5.82 -9.57
C GLU A 89 -71.67 6.09 -10.02
N ILE A 90 -71.37 5.76 -11.28
CA ILE A 90 -70.07 5.97 -11.91
C ILE A 90 -70.27 6.48 -13.33
N LEU A 91 -69.48 7.46 -13.76
CA LEU A 91 -69.52 8.00 -15.11
C LEU A 91 -68.13 7.88 -15.76
N LEU A 92 -68.07 7.18 -16.89
CA LEU A 92 -66.86 6.99 -17.67
C LEU A 92 -66.81 7.99 -18.82
N TYR A 93 -65.68 8.68 -18.96
CA TYR A 93 -65.41 9.63 -20.02
C TYR A 93 -64.49 9.03 -21.08
N ALA A 94 -64.70 9.48 -22.32
CA ALA A 94 -63.84 9.18 -23.45
C ALA A 94 -63.55 10.45 -24.25
N LYS A 95 -62.51 10.42 -25.07
CA LYS A 95 -62.18 11.49 -26.01
C LYS A 95 -61.89 10.94 -27.40
N TYR A 96 -62.09 11.78 -28.41
CA TYR A 96 -61.51 11.62 -29.74
C TYR A 96 -60.81 12.93 -30.12
N GLY A 97 -59.54 12.85 -30.54
CA GLY A 97 -58.69 14.03 -30.67
C GLY A 97 -58.61 14.80 -29.34
N ASN A 98 -59.05 16.07 -29.35
CA ASN A 98 -59.08 16.95 -28.17
C ASN A 98 -60.48 17.11 -27.53
N THR A 99 -61.50 16.40 -28.02
CA THR A 99 -62.88 16.53 -27.53
C THR A 99 -63.22 15.39 -26.58
N GLU A 100 -63.40 15.69 -25.29
CA GLU A 100 -63.86 14.73 -24.27
C GLU A 100 -65.39 14.77 -24.11
N PHE A 101 -66.01 13.62 -23.86
CA PHE A 101 -67.45 13.46 -23.71
C PHE A 101 -67.77 12.33 -22.71
N PRO A 102 -68.90 12.43 -21.98
CA PRO A 102 -69.40 11.34 -21.16
C PRO A 102 -69.80 10.16 -22.05
N HIS A 103 -69.27 8.98 -21.77
CA HIS A 103 -69.44 7.80 -22.61
C HIS A 103 -70.47 6.82 -22.05
N THR A 104 -70.30 6.39 -20.80
CA THR A 104 -71.14 5.35 -20.19
C THR A 104 -71.40 5.67 -18.73
N TYR A 105 -72.67 5.56 -18.34
CA TYR A 105 -73.11 5.67 -16.96
C TYR A 105 -73.31 4.28 -16.36
N PHE A 106 -72.83 4.05 -15.15
CA PHE A 106 -73.00 2.81 -14.40
C PHE A 106 -73.79 3.06 -13.13
N ARG A 107 -74.74 2.17 -12.88
CA ARG A 107 -75.47 2.08 -11.61
C ARG A 107 -75.11 0.79 -10.90
N LEU A 108 -74.60 0.91 -9.67
CA LEU A 108 -74.23 -0.24 -8.84
C LEU A 108 -75.48 -0.95 -8.28
N ALA A 109 -75.42 -2.27 -8.14
CA ALA A 109 -76.53 -3.12 -7.70
C ALA A 109 -76.90 -2.88 -6.24
N SER A 110 -75.88 -2.52 -5.46
CA SER A 110 -75.91 -2.19 -4.05
C SER A 110 -74.87 -1.10 -3.79
N PRO A 111 -75.14 -0.15 -2.87
CA PRO A 111 -74.17 0.88 -2.51
C PRO A 111 -72.85 0.26 -2.04
N PHE A 112 -71.73 0.71 -2.60
CA PHE A 112 -70.39 0.27 -2.22
C PHE A 112 -69.80 1.24 -1.20
N ALA A 113 -69.47 0.76 -0.01
CA ALA A 113 -68.91 1.59 1.05
C ALA A 113 -67.45 2.01 0.72
N ALA A 114 -67.27 3.09 -0.03
CA ALA A 114 -65.97 3.74 -0.18
C ALA A 114 -65.64 4.45 1.14
N ARG A 115 -64.51 4.11 1.75
CA ARG A 115 -64.08 4.69 3.03
C ARG A 115 -62.66 5.18 2.90
N THR A 116 -62.35 6.28 3.59
CA THR A 116 -60.96 6.70 3.77
C THR A 116 -60.20 5.60 4.50
N ILE A 117 -58.89 5.60 4.33
CA ILE A 117 -57.99 4.62 4.94
C ILE A 117 -58.19 4.57 6.48
N GLU A 118 -58.41 5.72 7.11
CA GLU A 118 -58.65 5.86 8.56
C GLU A 118 -59.96 5.24 9.04
N ASN A 119 -60.92 4.98 8.13
CA ASN A 119 -62.26 4.48 8.45
C ASN A 119 -62.54 3.08 7.86
N GLY A 120 -61.51 2.26 7.72
CA GLY A 120 -61.65 0.86 7.27
C GLY A 120 -61.39 0.60 5.77
N GLY A 121 -60.90 1.60 5.02
CA GLY A 121 -60.18 1.44 3.76
C GLY A 121 -60.73 0.44 2.73
N SER A 122 -61.95 0.65 2.23
CA SER A 122 -62.57 -0.20 1.22
C SER A 122 -62.37 0.35 -0.20
N GLN A 123 -61.75 -0.45 -1.10
CA GLN A 123 -61.63 -0.17 -2.54
C GLN A 123 -62.46 -1.16 -3.37
N ALA A 124 -62.93 -0.73 -4.54
CA ALA A 124 -63.58 -1.60 -5.52
C ALA A 124 -62.80 -1.57 -6.84
N LYS A 125 -62.35 -2.73 -7.32
CA LYS A 125 -61.88 -2.89 -8.70
C LYS A 125 -63.06 -3.28 -9.58
N LEU A 126 -63.34 -2.49 -10.60
CA LEU A 126 -64.42 -2.75 -11.55
C LEU A 126 -63.81 -3.18 -12.88
N LYS A 127 -64.13 -4.40 -13.31
CA LYS A 127 -63.82 -4.86 -14.67
C LYS A 127 -65.06 -4.66 -15.52
N TYR A 128 -64.99 -3.70 -16.43
CA TYR A 128 -66.04 -3.46 -17.40
C TYR A 128 -65.62 -4.00 -18.76
N THR A 129 -66.57 -4.59 -19.48
CA THR A 129 -66.32 -5.09 -20.82
C THR A 129 -67.35 -4.49 -21.77
N ILE A 130 -66.87 -3.67 -22.70
CA ILE A 130 -67.69 -3.01 -23.71
C ILE A 130 -67.77 -3.91 -24.93
N ARG A 131 -68.99 -4.32 -25.31
CA ARG A 131 -69.28 -4.71 -26.69
C ARG A 131 -69.67 -3.45 -27.44
N THR A 132 -69.15 -3.26 -28.65
CA THR A 132 -69.55 -2.15 -29.54
C THR A 132 -70.98 -2.29 -30.12
N SER A 133 -71.89 -2.94 -29.38
CA SER A 133 -73.31 -3.11 -29.71
C SER A 133 -74.15 -3.07 -28.44
N GLN A 134 -75.42 -2.66 -28.56
CA GLN A 134 -76.39 -2.24 -27.51
C GLN A 134 -76.69 -3.21 -26.35
N TYR A 135 -75.95 -4.31 -26.20
CA TYR A 135 -76.12 -5.28 -25.10
C TYR A 135 -74.76 -5.61 -24.47
N THR A 136 -74.50 -5.07 -23.28
CA THR A 136 -73.30 -5.33 -22.48
C THR A 136 -73.64 -5.99 -21.15
N ASP A 137 -73.07 -7.17 -20.92
CA ASP A 137 -72.95 -7.74 -19.58
C ASP A 137 -71.72 -7.13 -18.90
N PHE A 138 -71.87 -6.64 -17.68
CA PHE A 138 -70.73 -6.25 -16.86
C PHE A 138 -70.72 -7.00 -15.54
N ASN A 139 -69.52 -7.42 -15.16
CA ASN A 139 -69.29 -8.15 -13.93
C ASN A 139 -68.49 -7.28 -12.97
N VAL A 140 -69.11 -6.89 -11.86
CA VAL A 140 -68.38 -6.33 -10.71
C VAL A 140 -67.82 -7.53 -9.93
N SER A 141 -66.50 -7.66 -9.89
CA SER A 141 -65.83 -8.67 -9.08
C SER A 141 -65.26 -8.00 -7.85
N LEU A 142 -65.66 -8.47 -6.66
CA LEU A 142 -64.99 -8.11 -5.42
C LEU A 142 -63.58 -8.68 -5.46
N VAL A 143 -62.59 -7.82 -5.23
CA VAL A 143 -61.27 -8.25 -4.79
C VAL A 143 -61.17 -7.84 -3.32
N PRO A 144 -61.46 -8.74 -2.36
CA PRO A 144 -61.00 -8.54 -1.00
C PRO A 144 -59.47 -8.60 -1.02
N GLU A 145 -58.83 -7.63 -0.38
CA GLU A 145 -57.40 -7.57 -0.10
C GLU A 145 -56.46 -7.44 -1.32
N ILE A 146 -56.13 -6.20 -1.66
CA ILE A 146 -54.73 -5.88 -2.01
C ILE A 146 -54.22 -4.99 -0.89
N THR A 147 -53.42 -5.59 -0.02
CA THR A 147 -52.71 -4.94 1.08
C THR A 147 -51.79 -3.85 0.52
N TYR A 148 -52.24 -2.60 0.51
CA TYR A 148 -51.33 -1.46 0.46
C TYR A 148 -50.90 -1.17 1.90
N VAL A 149 -49.65 -1.54 2.21
CA VAL A 149 -48.97 -1.09 3.41
C VAL A 149 -48.84 0.44 3.29
N THR A 150 -49.49 1.21 4.15
CA THR A 150 -49.33 2.68 4.20
C THR A 150 -47.88 3.03 4.52
N ASP A 151 -47.34 4.19 4.14
CA ASP A 151 -45.99 4.60 4.57
C ASP A 151 -45.83 4.56 6.09
N LYS A 152 -46.92 4.77 6.84
CA LYS A 152 -46.98 4.66 8.30
C LYS A 152 -46.99 3.21 8.80
N ALA A 153 -47.66 2.29 8.10
CA ALA A 153 -47.61 0.85 8.38
C ALA A 153 -46.31 0.22 7.86
N LEU A 154 -45.70 0.79 6.82
CA LEU A 154 -44.36 0.46 6.34
C LEU A 154 -43.39 0.94 7.40
N GLU A 155 -43.43 2.21 7.83
CA GLU A 155 -42.71 2.73 9.00
C GLU A 155 -42.90 1.86 10.24
N THR A 156 -44.11 1.36 10.53
CA THR A 156 -44.33 0.49 11.69
C THR A 156 -43.76 -0.93 11.51
N LYS A 157 -43.86 -1.51 10.29
CA LYS A 157 -43.28 -2.82 9.93
C LYS A 157 -41.76 -2.75 9.69
N THR A 158 -41.25 -1.54 9.45
CA THR A 158 -39.86 -1.18 9.11
C THR A 158 -39.10 -0.61 10.30
N GLN A 159 -39.79 0.00 11.26
CA GLN A 159 -39.30 0.24 12.62
C GLN A 159 -38.89 -1.08 13.29
N ASN A 160 -39.50 -2.20 12.88
CA ASN A 160 -39.11 -3.54 13.32
C ASN A 160 -37.92 -4.14 12.55
N ILE A 161 -37.41 -3.50 11.50
CA ILE A 161 -36.13 -3.86 10.89
C ILE A 161 -35.06 -3.04 11.60
N SER A 162 -34.71 -3.50 12.80
CA SER A 162 -33.59 -2.94 13.55
C SER A 162 -32.29 -3.22 12.81
N ALA A 163 -31.31 -2.32 12.98
CA ALA A 163 -29.93 -2.71 12.72
C ALA A 163 -29.59 -3.94 13.59
N MET A 164 -28.54 -4.66 13.21
CA MET A 164 -27.97 -5.70 14.04
C MET A 164 -27.71 -5.16 15.45
N THR A 165 -28.07 -5.91 16.48
CA THR A 165 -27.76 -5.52 17.86
C THR A 165 -26.24 -5.55 18.08
N LYS A 166 -25.74 -4.79 19.06
CA LYS A 166 -24.34 -4.88 19.49
C LYS A 166 -23.89 -6.32 19.75
N ALA A 167 -24.73 -7.12 20.41
CA ALA A 167 -24.41 -8.51 20.73
C ALA A 167 -24.23 -9.37 19.47
N GLU A 168 -25.15 -9.26 18.51
CA GLU A 168 -25.04 -9.97 17.22
C GLU A 168 -23.80 -9.51 16.43
N PHE A 169 -23.53 -8.20 16.39
CA PHE A 169 -22.38 -7.64 15.69
C PHE A 169 -21.06 -8.19 16.25
N PHE A 170 -20.90 -8.16 17.57
CA PHE A 170 -19.70 -8.70 18.21
C PHE A 170 -19.64 -10.23 18.18
N ALA A 171 -20.76 -10.94 18.15
CA ALA A 171 -20.75 -12.39 17.94
C ALA A 171 -20.18 -12.76 16.56
N LEU A 172 -20.57 -12.04 15.50
CA LEU A 172 -19.97 -12.21 14.17
C LEU A 172 -18.49 -11.82 14.15
N ALA A 173 -18.13 -10.74 14.85
CA ALA A 173 -16.73 -10.34 14.98
C ALA A 173 -15.92 -11.46 15.63
N GLU A 174 -16.33 -11.99 16.79
CA GLU A 174 -15.65 -13.10 17.49
C GLU A 174 -15.53 -14.36 16.63
N GLN A 175 -16.57 -14.71 15.86
CA GLN A 175 -16.50 -15.82 14.91
C GLN A 175 -15.42 -15.59 13.84
N ARG A 176 -15.27 -14.38 13.32
CA ARG A 176 -14.20 -14.07 12.37
C ARG A 176 -12.83 -14.10 13.03
N LYS A 177 -12.71 -13.62 14.28
CA LYS A 177 -11.47 -13.69 15.05
C LYS A 177 -10.99 -15.13 15.24
N SER A 178 -11.89 -16.05 15.57
CA SER A 178 -11.52 -17.48 15.73
C SER A 178 -11.10 -18.13 14.40
N ASN A 179 -11.61 -17.64 13.27
CA ASN A 179 -11.25 -18.10 11.93
C ASN A 179 -9.99 -17.42 11.36
N SER A 180 -9.51 -16.34 11.96
CA SER A 180 -8.31 -15.59 11.52
C SER A 180 -7.09 -15.88 12.38
N ALA A 181 -5.89 -15.73 11.80
CA ALA A 181 -4.62 -15.80 12.52
C ALA A 181 -4.28 -14.47 13.25
N GLY A 182 -4.88 -13.36 12.82
CA GLY A 182 -4.72 -12.03 13.37
C GLY A 182 -5.53 -10.98 12.61
N SER A 183 -5.46 -9.71 13.03
CA SER A 183 -5.98 -8.59 12.25
C SER A 183 -5.07 -8.31 11.05
N GLY A 184 -5.64 -8.32 9.85
CA GLY A 184 -4.87 -8.26 8.60
C GLY A 184 -5.74 -8.43 7.36
N PHE A 185 -5.09 -8.60 6.21
CA PHE A 185 -5.73 -8.73 4.90
C PHE A 185 -6.14 -10.19 4.67
N SER A 186 -7.44 -10.44 4.51
CA SER A 186 -7.96 -11.74 4.08
C SER A 186 -7.85 -11.89 2.57
N GLU A 187 -8.06 -10.79 1.84
CA GLU A 187 -7.80 -10.67 0.42
C GLU A 187 -6.94 -9.44 0.14
N TRP A 188 -5.90 -9.59 -0.69
CA TRP A 188 -4.99 -8.50 -1.00
C TRP A 188 -5.58 -7.49 -1.99
N GLY A 189 -6.52 -7.93 -2.83
CA GLY A 189 -6.98 -7.23 -4.02
C GLY A 189 -6.21 -7.66 -5.28
N LYS A 190 -6.78 -7.40 -6.46
CA LYS A 190 -6.06 -7.51 -7.73
C LYS A 190 -5.21 -6.26 -7.97
N HIS A 191 -4.33 -6.29 -8.96
CA HIS A 191 -3.43 -5.16 -9.25
C HIS A 191 -3.23 -4.97 -10.76
N PHE A 192 -2.56 -3.90 -11.16
CA PHE A 192 -2.06 -3.74 -12.52
C PHE A 192 -0.56 -4.04 -12.55
N ASP A 193 -0.10 -4.76 -13.56
CA ASP A 193 1.33 -5.02 -13.75
C ASP A 193 1.68 -5.00 -15.24
N VAL A 194 2.35 -3.93 -15.65
CA VAL A 194 2.90 -3.69 -16.98
C VAL A 194 4.24 -2.99 -16.81
N SER A 195 5.31 -3.79 -16.80
CA SER A 195 6.72 -3.46 -16.45
C SER A 195 7.26 -2.07 -16.82
N THR A 196 6.70 -1.39 -17.83
CA THR A 196 7.12 -0.07 -18.30
C THR A 196 6.40 1.11 -17.62
N THR A 197 5.13 1.00 -17.23
CA THR A 197 4.33 2.15 -16.73
C THR A 197 3.72 1.91 -15.35
N ALA A 198 3.37 0.67 -15.04
CA ALA A 198 2.73 0.27 -13.79
C ALA A 198 3.39 -1.00 -13.26
N VAL A 199 3.81 -1.00 -12.00
CA VAL A 199 4.59 -2.11 -11.46
C VAL A 199 3.94 -2.62 -10.18
N ALA A 200 3.70 -3.93 -10.14
CA ALA A 200 3.29 -4.59 -8.91
C ALA A 200 4.40 -4.50 -7.85
N ILE A 201 4.05 -4.03 -6.66
CA ILE A 201 4.94 -4.13 -5.50
C ILE A 201 4.78 -5.52 -4.89
N ASN A 202 3.53 -5.93 -4.71
CA ASN A 202 3.08 -7.22 -4.22
C ASN A 202 1.60 -7.42 -4.64
N GLU A 203 1.00 -8.57 -4.31
CA GLU A 203 -0.42 -8.81 -4.57
C GLU A 203 -1.28 -7.64 -4.06
N GLY A 204 -2.10 -7.09 -4.97
CA GLY A 204 -3.04 -6.01 -4.69
C GLY A 204 -2.45 -4.61 -4.44
N LEU A 205 -1.13 -4.45 -4.44
CA LEU A 205 -0.44 -3.18 -4.18
C LEU A 205 0.50 -2.84 -5.34
N TRP A 206 0.31 -1.68 -5.96
CA TRP A 206 1.04 -1.32 -7.18
C TRP A 206 1.22 0.19 -7.33
N THR A 207 2.16 0.60 -8.19
CA THR A 207 2.39 2.01 -8.52
C THR A 207 2.23 2.28 -10.00
N HIS A 208 1.89 3.52 -10.34
CA HIS A 208 1.87 4.01 -11.71
C HIS A 208 2.82 5.21 -11.83
N HIS A 209 3.90 5.09 -12.61
CA HIS A 209 5.04 6.03 -12.53
C HIS A 209 5.40 6.70 -13.87
N GLN A 210 4.52 6.62 -14.87
CA GLN A 210 4.67 7.27 -16.18
C GLN A 210 3.46 8.13 -16.59
N ASP A 211 2.62 8.55 -15.65
CA ASP A 211 1.34 9.21 -15.95
C ASP A 211 1.47 10.72 -16.20
N ILE A 212 2.30 11.10 -17.17
CA ILE A 212 2.49 12.50 -17.60
C ILE A 212 1.15 13.11 -18.09
N GLY A 213 0.19 12.28 -18.51
CA GLY A 213 -1.11 12.71 -19.09
C GLY A 213 -2.32 12.70 -18.16
N THR A 214 -2.27 12.04 -16.99
CA THR A 214 -3.43 11.95 -16.06
C THR A 214 -3.33 12.89 -14.86
N GLY A 215 -2.17 13.54 -14.66
CA GLY A 215 -1.93 14.49 -13.57
C GLY A 215 -1.78 13.86 -12.19
N LYS A 216 -1.62 12.52 -12.10
CA LYS A 216 -1.49 11.79 -10.83
C LYS A 216 -0.03 11.51 -10.49
N SER A 217 0.58 12.44 -9.76
CA SER A 217 1.87 12.30 -9.08
C SER A 217 1.65 11.82 -7.64
N GLU A 218 2.67 11.25 -7.01
CA GLU A 218 2.66 10.97 -5.56
C GLU A 218 1.51 10.06 -5.08
N VAL A 219 1.24 8.98 -5.83
CA VAL A 219 0.17 8.03 -5.53
C VAL A 219 0.62 6.58 -5.40
N LEU A 220 -0.09 5.82 -4.57
CA LEU A 220 0.00 4.36 -4.42
C LEU A 220 -1.39 3.76 -4.66
N HIS A 221 -1.46 2.59 -5.29
CA HIS A 221 -2.73 1.97 -5.67
C HIS A 221 -2.98 0.67 -4.90
N LEU A 222 -4.23 0.49 -4.46
CA LEU A 222 -4.74 -0.69 -3.78
C LEU A 222 -5.94 -1.27 -4.56
N GLY A 223 -5.86 -2.55 -4.93
CA GLY A 223 -6.91 -3.19 -5.73
C GLY A 223 -6.91 -2.75 -7.21
N ARG A 224 -7.72 -3.44 -8.03
CA ARG A 224 -8.06 -3.08 -9.41
C ARG A 224 -9.23 -3.94 -9.93
N ARG A 225 -10.27 -3.32 -10.50
CA ARG A 225 -11.44 -3.99 -11.08
C ARG A 225 -11.58 -3.64 -12.56
N LEU A 226 -10.64 -4.17 -13.34
CA LEU A 226 -10.55 -3.95 -14.78
C LEU A 226 -10.23 -5.27 -15.49
N LEU A 227 -10.58 -5.39 -16.77
CA LEU A 227 -10.32 -6.59 -17.58
C LEU A 227 -8.83 -6.96 -17.66
N ASP A 228 -7.95 -5.99 -17.42
CA ASP A 228 -6.50 -6.15 -17.42
C ASP A 228 -5.91 -6.42 -16.01
N SER A 229 -6.76 -6.59 -15.00
CA SER A 229 -6.34 -6.87 -13.63
C SER A 229 -5.56 -8.19 -13.53
N LYS A 230 -4.52 -8.20 -12.70
CA LYS A 230 -3.59 -9.30 -12.45
C LYS A 230 -3.59 -9.67 -10.96
N GLY A 231 -2.97 -10.81 -10.65
CA GLY A 231 -2.84 -11.32 -9.29
C GLY A 231 -3.75 -12.50 -8.98
N ILE A 232 -3.45 -13.20 -7.89
CA ILE A 232 -4.13 -14.44 -7.47
C ILE A 232 -5.23 -14.21 -6.43
N SER A 233 -5.32 -13.01 -5.84
CA SER A 233 -6.39 -12.61 -4.91
C SER A 233 -7.78 -12.95 -5.47
N THR A 234 -8.70 -13.47 -4.66
CA THR A 234 -10.05 -13.82 -5.15
C THR A 234 -10.92 -12.57 -5.30
N SER A 235 -10.63 -11.51 -4.54
CA SER A 235 -11.27 -10.20 -4.62
C SER A 235 -10.47 -9.23 -5.49
N GLU A 236 -11.17 -8.36 -6.23
CA GLU A 236 -10.62 -7.25 -7.02
C GLU A 236 -10.08 -6.11 -6.14
N TYR A 237 -10.60 -5.97 -4.93
CA TYR A 237 -10.21 -4.97 -3.93
C TYR A 237 -9.74 -5.65 -2.64
N PRO A 238 -8.93 -4.98 -1.80
CA PRO A 238 -8.52 -5.55 -0.53
C PRO A 238 -9.72 -5.77 0.41
N VAL A 239 -9.73 -6.91 1.10
CA VAL A 239 -10.65 -7.21 2.20
C VAL A 239 -9.82 -7.39 3.46
N VAL A 240 -10.18 -6.67 4.52
CA VAL A 240 -9.38 -6.54 5.74
C VAL A 240 -10.22 -6.91 6.95
N ILE A 241 -9.64 -7.70 7.86
CA ILE A 241 -10.21 -8.04 9.16
C ILE A 241 -9.51 -7.21 10.22
N VAL A 242 -10.25 -6.33 10.91
CA VAL A 242 -9.75 -5.46 11.99
C VAL A 242 -10.58 -5.71 13.23
N ASN A 243 -9.98 -6.31 14.27
CA ASN A 243 -10.73 -6.71 15.47
C ASN A 243 -11.98 -7.56 15.14
N GLY A 244 -11.89 -8.48 14.16
CA GLY A 244 -13.02 -9.29 13.66
C GLY A 244 -14.00 -8.56 12.75
N ILE A 245 -13.83 -7.24 12.54
CA ILE A 245 -14.68 -6.44 11.66
C ILE A 245 -14.13 -6.56 10.24
N GLU A 246 -15.00 -6.92 9.28
CA GLU A 246 -14.63 -7.04 7.88
C GLU A 246 -14.85 -5.71 7.15
N LEU A 247 -13.82 -5.22 6.48
CA LEU A 247 -13.80 -3.96 5.74
C LEU A 247 -13.43 -4.21 4.28
N MET A 248 -14.13 -3.55 3.37
CA MET A 248 -13.87 -3.60 1.93
C MET A 248 -13.22 -2.30 1.48
N LEU A 249 -11.92 -2.33 1.16
CA LEU A 249 -11.14 -1.13 0.85
C LEU A 249 -11.34 -0.72 -0.62
N LYS A 250 -12.51 -0.13 -0.90
CA LYS A 250 -12.91 0.32 -2.23
C LYS A 250 -13.62 1.68 -2.22
N ALA A 251 -13.87 2.20 -3.41
CA ALA A 251 -14.48 3.49 -3.73
C ALA A 251 -13.72 4.70 -3.20
N MET A 252 -12.38 4.67 -3.23
CA MET A 252 -11.53 5.85 -2.93
C MET A 252 -11.16 6.66 -4.18
N GLU A 253 -11.59 6.23 -5.37
CA GLU A 253 -11.48 6.99 -6.60
C GLU A 253 -12.85 7.02 -7.32
N ARG A 254 -13.20 8.17 -7.91
CA ARG A 254 -14.44 8.32 -8.67
C ARG A 254 -14.39 7.50 -9.96
N LEU A 255 -15.51 6.88 -10.32
CA LEU A 255 -15.71 6.27 -11.63
C LEU A 255 -15.47 7.28 -12.75
N ILE A 256 -14.68 6.90 -13.76
CA ILE A 256 -14.46 7.74 -14.94
C ILE A 256 -15.78 7.80 -15.73
N ALA A 257 -16.22 8.99 -16.11
CA ALA A 257 -17.47 9.17 -16.86
C ALA A 257 -17.44 8.35 -18.17
N GLY A 258 -18.46 7.49 -18.36
CA GLY A 258 -18.57 6.60 -19.53
C GLY A 258 -17.94 5.21 -19.35
N ARG A 259 -17.32 4.93 -18.20
CA ARG A 259 -16.84 3.60 -17.79
C ARG A 259 -17.76 3.01 -16.72
N THR A 260 -18.17 1.75 -16.90
CA THR A 260 -18.98 0.98 -15.93
C THR A 260 -18.12 0.16 -14.96
N ASP A 261 -16.80 0.24 -15.13
CA ASP A 261 -15.73 -0.45 -14.43
C ASP A 261 -15.09 0.41 -13.32
N TYR A 262 -14.70 -0.23 -12.21
CA TYR A 262 -14.23 0.42 -10.98
C TYR A 262 -12.71 0.67 -10.99
N SER A 263 -12.32 1.91 -10.69
CA SER A 263 -10.93 2.35 -10.56
C SER A 263 -10.28 1.87 -9.26
N PRO A 264 -8.95 1.63 -9.22
CA PRO A 264 -8.24 1.26 -7.99
C PRO A 264 -8.49 2.26 -6.85
N SER A 265 -8.30 1.82 -5.61
CA SER A 265 -8.24 2.74 -4.48
C SER A 265 -6.91 3.49 -4.51
N ILE A 266 -6.96 4.83 -4.57
CA ILE A 266 -5.78 5.69 -4.60
C ILE A 266 -5.44 6.19 -3.20
N VAL A 267 -4.17 6.06 -2.84
CA VAL A 267 -3.56 6.64 -1.64
C VAL A 267 -2.69 7.79 -2.11
N GLU A 268 -3.09 9.02 -1.79
CA GLU A 268 -2.32 10.23 -2.13
C GLU A 268 -1.25 10.50 -1.08
N PHE A 269 -0.13 11.07 -1.51
CA PHE A 269 1.00 11.40 -0.65
C PHE A 269 1.30 12.90 -0.63
N PRO A 270 1.92 13.39 0.46
CA PRO A 270 2.39 14.76 0.55
C PRO A 270 3.46 15.07 -0.50
N PRO A 271 3.67 16.35 -0.85
CA PRO A 271 4.80 16.77 -1.66
C PRO A 271 6.14 16.21 -1.17
N ALA A 272 6.99 15.79 -2.10
CA ALA A 272 8.36 15.39 -1.81
C ALA A 272 9.11 16.46 -0.99
N PRO A 273 10.02 16.08 -0.07
CA PRO A 273 10.77 17.04 0.73
C PRO A 273 11.50 18.07 -0.12
N ASP A 274 11.48 19.33 0.34
CA ASP A 274 12.12 20.48 -0.30
C ASP A 274 13.14 21.17 0.61
N GLY A 275 13.52 20.53 1.71
CA GLY A 275 14.49 21.07 2.66
C GLY A 275 13.90 22.04 3.69
N LEU A 276 12.57 22.24 3.72
CA LEU A 276 11.92 23.18 4.65
C LEU A 276 11.13 22.50 5.78
N ASP A 277 10.80 21.21 5.66
CA ASP A 277 10.19 20.44 6.76
C ASP A 277 11.17 20.30 7.93
N LYS A 278 10.71 20.57 9.16
CA LYS A 278 11.52 20.42 10.37
C LYS A 278 11.55 18.97 10.83
N THR A 279 12.75 18.51 11.19
CA THR A 279 12.99 17.14 11.70
C THR A 279 12.40 16.87 13.09
N ASP A 280 11.94 17.89 13.81
CA ASP A 280 11.35 17.77 15.15
C ASP A 280 9.81 17.74 15.14
N GLY A 281 9.18 17.83 13.96
CA GLY A 281 7.73 17.82 13.81
C GLY A 281 7.02 19.11 14.24
N SER A 282 7.75 20.20 14.50
CA SER A 282 7.18 21.50 14.85
C SER A 282 6.65 22.31 13.65
N GLY A 283 6.64 21.72 12.45
CA GLY A 283 6.15 22.32 11.22
C GLY A 283 7.25 22.55 10.19
N ARG A 284 7.20 23.69 9.50
CA ARG A 284 8.09 24.04 8.37
C ARG A 284 8.81 25.36 8.62
N PHE A 285 9.99 25.55 8.04
CA PHE A 285 10.65 26.85 7.91
C PHE A 285 9.95 27.69 6.84
N ASN A 286 10.01 29.03 6.94
CA ASN A 286 9.40 29.91 5.95
C ASN A 286 10.18 29.91 4.62
N ASP A 287 11.50 29.79 4.70
CA ASP A 287 12.40 29.77 3.55
C ASP A 287 13.72 29.05 3.85
N LEU A 288 14.57 28.94 2.83
CA LEU A 288 15.88 28.30 2.93
C LEU A 288 16.83 29.07 3.87
N ALA A 289 16.71 30.39 3.98
CA ALA A 289 17.58 31.18 4.84
C ALA A 289 17.31 30.87 6.32
N GLU A 290 16.05 30.72 6.72
CA GLU A 290 15.66 30.27 8.07
C GLU A 290 16.13 28.83 8.35
N ALA A 291 16.03 27.94 7.36
CA ALA A 291 16.53 26.58 7.46
C ALA A 291 18.06 26.54 7.66
N ILE A 292 18.82 27.37 6.92
CA ILE A 292 20.27 27.53 7.08
C ILE A 292 20.61 28.12 8.45
N ALA A 293 19.87 29.14 8.91
CA ALA A 293 20.09 29.74 10.22
C ALA A 293 19.92 28.72 11.36
N SER A 294 19.00 27.77 11.21
CA SER A 294 18.70 26.75 12.20
C SER A 294 19.58 25.50 12.11
N GLY A 295 19.91 25.06 10.90
CA GLY A 295 20.59 23.78 10.62
C GLY A 295 22.01 23.89 10.05
N GLY A 296 22.49 25.10 9.79
CA GLY A 296 23.73 25.38 9.05
C GLY A 296 23.65 24.96 7.58
N ASN A 297 24.79 25.04 6.87
CA ASN A 297 24.89 24.63 5.46
C ASN A 297 24.64 23.12 5.22
N ALA A 298 24.73 22.31 6.27
CA ALA A 298 24.37 20.89 6.23
C ALA A 298 22.86 20.64 6.34
N LEU A 299 22.06 21.68 6.65
CA LEU A 299 20.62 21.59 6.89
C LEU A 299 20.25 20.51 7.91
N ASN A 300 21.01 20.38 9.00
CA ASN A 300 20.85 19.29 9.99
C ASN A 300 19.50 19.30 10.75
N LYS A 301 18.69 20.35 10.58
CA LYS A 301 17.34 20.48 11.16
C LYS A 301 16.23 20.29 10.13
N SER A 302 16.57 20.16 8.85
CA SER A 302 15.63 19.95 7.76
C SER A 302 15.53 18.48 7.37
N VAL A 303 14.34 18.07 6.94
CA VAL A 303 14.11 16.74 6.38
C VAL A 303 14.61 16.71 4.93
N LEU A 304 15.78 16.10 4.70
CA LEU A 304 16.37 15.93 3.36
C LEU A 304 16.07 14.55 2.75
N SER A 305 15.87 13.55 3.61
CA SER A 305 15.39 12.22 3.25
C SER A 305 14.21 11.90 4.14
N ARG A 306 13.10 11.43 3.55
CA ARG A 306 11.83 11.21 4.24
C ARG A 306 11.26 9.85 3.88
N GLN A 307 10.69 9.16 4.85
CA GLN A 307 9.89 7.97 4.63
C GLN A 307 8.48 8.19 5.17
N ASP A 308 7.49 8.16 4.29
CA ASP A 308 6.10 8.39 4.65
C ASP A 308 5.43 7.08 5.08
N TYR A 309 4.56 7.15 6.09
CA TYR A 309 3.91 5.97 6.68
C TYR A 309 2.43 5.91 6.36
N VAL A 310 2.00 4.77 5.83
CA VAL A 310 0.62 4.50 5.43
C VAL A 310 0.01 3.46 6.36
N PHE A 311 -1.16 3.76 6.92
CA PHE A 311 -1.92 2.81 7.72
C PHE A 311 -3.43 3.00 7.57
N LEU A 312 -4.18 1.94 7.84
CA LEU A 312 -5.64 1.97 7.94
C LEU A 312 -6.01 2.35 9.37
N GLU A 313 -6.78 3.43 9.54
CA GLU A 313 -7.37 3.82 10.81
C GLU A 313 -8.86 3.46 10.82
N VAL A 314 -9.30 2.74 11.84
CA VAL A 314 -10.68 2.23 11.97
C VAL A 314 -11.24 2.65 13.33
N TRP A 315 -12.47 3.15 13.39
CA TRP A 315 -13.09 3.53 14.65
C TRP A 315 -14.60 3.34 14.65
N HIS A 316 -15.17 3.23 15.84
CA HIS A 316 -16.61 3.19 16.03
C HIS A 316 -17.13 4.59 16.34
N GLU A 317 -18.23 5.00 15.70
CA GLU A 317 -18.79 6.33 15.90
C GLU A 317 -20.31 6.30 15.86
N LYS A 318 -20.97 7.02 16.78
CA LYS A 318 -22.43 7.15 16.72
C LYS A 318 -22.81 7.97 15.51
N ILE A 319 -23.85 7.53 14.80
CA ILE A 319 -24.40 8.27 13.66
C ILE A 319 -24.96 9.61 14.13
N SER A 320 -25.56 9.66 15.33
CA SER A 320 -26.16 10.84 15.94
C SER A 320 -25.16 11.97 16.24
N ASP A 321 -23.90 11.66 16.55
CA ASP A 321 -22.87 12.66 16.90
C ASP A 321 -22.61 13.67 15.76
N LYS A 322 -22.74 13.23 14.50
CA LYS A 322 -22.54 14.08 13.32
C LYS A 322 -23.74 14.09 12.37
N ASN A 323 -24.76 13.28 12.64
CA ASN A 323 -25.91 13.05 11.77
C ASN A 323 -25.51 12.62 10.34
N ILE A 324 -24.48 11.77 10.20
CA ILE A 324 -23.93 11.37 8.90
C ILE A 324 -23.68 9.87 8.84
N VAL A 325 -23.87 9.28 7.66
CA VAL A 325 -23.50 7.90 7.34
C VAL A 325 -22.65 7.87 6.06
N TYR A 326 -21.64 7.00 6.04
CA TYR A 326 -20.78 6.78 4.87
C TYR A 326 -20.99 5.38 4.31
N PRO A 327 -21.05 5.19 2.98
CA PRO A 327 -21.06 3.85 2.39
C PRO A 327 -19.81 3.06 2.82
N LEU A 328 -19.99 1.79 3.17
CA LEU A 328 -18.93 0.89 3.69
C LEU A 328 -18.24 1.37 4.98
N GLY A 329 -18.69 2.48 5.58
CA GLY A 329 -17.93 3.18 6.62
C GLY A 329 -16.71 3.96 6.08
N ASN A 330 -16.54 4.06 4.76
CA ASN A 330 -15.40 4.72 4.14
C ASN A 330 -15.56 6.25 4.19
N VAL A 331 -14.84 6.95 5.07
CA VAL A 331 -14.93 8.42 5.12
C VAL A 331 -14.16 9.10 3.99
N GLN A 332 -13.53 8.34 3.10
CA GLN A 332 -12.85 8.77 1.87
C GLN A 332 -13.59 8.23 0.62
N TYR A 333 -14.88 7.89 0.75
CA TYR A 333 -15.69 7.43 -0.37
C TYR A 333 -15.77 8.52 -1.46
N ALA A 334 -15.43 8.19 -2.71
CA ALA A 334 -15.20 9.15 -3.79
C ALA A 334 -16.35 9.26 -4.80
N ASP A 335 -17.33 8.36 -4.74
CA ASP A 335 -18.49 8.40 -5.64
C ASP A 335 -19.61 9.25 -5.02
N ASN A 336 -20.27 10.06 -5.85
CA ASN A 336 -21.39 10.89 -5.43
C ASN A 336 -22.73 10.14 -5.50
N GLN A 337 -22.72 8.87 -5.89
CA GLN A 337 -23.88 8.00 -5.85
C GLN A 337 -23.57 6.68 -5.16
N LEU A 338 -24.55 6.16 -4.41
CA LEU A 338 -24.54 4.80 -3.90
C LEU A 338 -25.58 3.97 -4.64
N LEU A 339 -25.10 2.92 -5.31
CA LEU A 339 -25.93 1.92 -5.98
C LEU A 339 -26.02 0.66 -5.11
N TYR A 340 -27.23 0.27 -4.73
CA TYR A 340 -27.47 -1.05 -4.12
C TYR A 340 -27.74 -2.07 -5.23
N SER A 341 -26.69 -2.79 -5.64
CA SER A 341 -26.78 -3.82 -6.67
C SER A 341 -27.21 -5.17 -6.09
N ASN A 342 -28.48 -5.26 -5.72
CA ASN A 342 -29.09 -6.55 -5.36
C ASN A 342 -30.19 -6.97 -6.35
N GLN A 343 -30.41 -6.21 -7.43
CA GLN A 343 -31.30 -6.59 -8.51
C GLN A 343 -30.50 -6.73 -9.80
N SER A 344 -30.69 -7.85 -10.50
CA SER A 344 -30.08 -8.09 -11.81
C SER A 344 -30.39 -6.93 -12.75
N GLU A 345 -29.44 -6.61 -13.61
CA GLU A 345 -29.39 -5.47 -14.55
C GLU A 345 -30.57 -5.32 -15.53
N SER A 346 -31.63 -6.11 -15.38
CA SER A 346 -32.74 -6.31 -16.31
C SER A 346 -34.08 -5.71 -15.89
N GLN A 347 -34.19 -5.02 -14.75
CA GLN A 347 -35.40 -4.25 -14.40
C GLN A 347 -35.04 -2.78 -14.11
N GLY A 348 -35.65 -1.87 -14.87
CA GLY A 348 -35.34 -0.44 -14.87
C GLY A 348 -35.59 0.26 -13.52
N SER A 349 -34.77 1.29 -13.29
CA SER A 349 -34.69 2.19 -12.12
C SER A 349 -33.96 1.66 -10.88
N ASN A 350 -32.63 1.53 -10.97
CA ASN A 350 -31.77 1.58 -9.78
C ASN A 350 -32.04 2.90 -9.02
N GLN A 351 -32.68 2.85 -7.85
CA GLN A 351 -32.76 4.01 -6.96
C GLN A 351 -31.37 4.28 -6.37
N ALA A 352 -30.60 5.14 -7.04
CA ALA A 352 -29.30 5.60 -6.56
C ALA A 352 -29.49 6.63 -5.44
N ILE A 353 -28.83 6.43 -4.28
CA ILE A 353 -28.79 7.47 -3.25
C ILE A 353 -27.77 8.52 -3.68
N THR A 354 -28.21 9.78 -3.76
CA THR A 354 -27.29 10.90 -4.01
C THR A 354 -26.54 11.25 -2.74
N LEU A 355 -25.22 11.16 -2.80
CA LEU A 355 -24.32 11.49 -1.70
C LEU A 355 -23.79 12.92 -1.83
N LYS A 356 -23.47 13.52 -0.69
CA LYS A 356 -22.92 14.87 -0.58
C LYS A 356 -21.51 14.77 0.00
N LYS A 357 -20.59 15.56 -0.56
CA LYS A 357 -19.32 15.90 0.10
C LYS A 357 -19.54 17.12 1.00
N ASP A 358 -18.51 17.53 1.75
CA ASP A 358 -18.55 18.73 2.61
C ASP A 358 -19.59 18.65 3.76
N LEU A 359 -19.93 17.44 4.20
CA LEU A 359 -20.85 17.24 5.34
C LEU A 359 -20.18 17.55 6.69
N VAL A 360 -18.86 17.52 6.74
CA VAL A 360 -17.98 17.76 7.90
C VAL A 360 -16.76 18.56 7.48
N ALA A 361 -15.99 19.06 8.45
CA ALA A 361 -14.71 19.71 8.19
C ALA A 361 -13.77 18.79 7.39
N GLN A 362 -13.02 19.38 6.46
CA GLN A 362 -12.14 18.65 5.53
C GLN A 362 -11.14 17.71 6.22
N GLY A 363 -10.63 18.10 7.39
CA GLY A 363 -9.68 17.28 8.16
C GLY A 363 -10.22 15.90 8.55
N TYR A 364 -11.54 15.70 8.61
CA TYR A 364 -12.15 14.42 8.99
C TYR A 364 -11.84 13.27 8.01
N SER A 365 -11.75 13.58 6.71
CA SER A 365 -11.50 12.64 5.62
C SER A 365 -10.08 12.71 5.07
N ALA A 366 -9.24 13.61 5.58
CA ALA A 366 -7.88 13.83 5.12
C ALA A 366 -6.99 12.59 5.29
N PHE A 367 -6.08 12.36 4.34
CA PHE A 367 -5.03 11.36 4.49
C PHE A 367 -4.06 11.73 5.63
N GLY A 368 -3.75 13.01 5.80
CA GLY A 368 -2.89 13.46 6.88
C GLY A 368 -3.03 14.97 7.08
N SER A 369 -2.25 15.53 8.00
CA SER A 369 -2.31 16.97 8.29
C SER A 369 -1.96 17.87 7.09
N TRP A 370 -1.22 17.33 6.11
CA TRP A 370 -0.85 17.98 4.85
C TRP A 370 -1.98 18.03 3.81
N ASP A 371 -2.95 17.12 3.88
CA ASP A 371 -4.01 16.99 2.90
C ASP A 371 -5.11 18.00 3.20
N LYS A 372 -5.31 18.94 2.25
CA LYS A 372 -6.30 20.02 2.33
C LYS A 372 -7.45 19.86 1.33
N LYS A 373 -7.54 18.73 0.63
CA LYS A 373 -8.44 18.55 -0.52
C LYS A 373 -9.39 17.37 -0.37
N THR A 374 -8.97 16.28 0.27
CA THR A 374 -9.78 15.07 0.33
C THR A 374 -11.02 15.26 1.18
N LEU A 375 -12.17 14.91 0.62
CA LEU A 375 -13.49 14.95 1.23
C LEU A 375 -14.26 13.71 0.80
N GLY A 376 -14.76 12.94 1.76
CA GLY A 376 -15.61 11.79 1.47
C GLY A 376 -17.05 12.16 1.21
N TYR A 377 -17.67 11.46 0.26
CA TYR A 377 -19.10 11.50 0.00
C TYR A 377 -19.86 10.62 0.99
N GLY A 378 -20.83 11.21 1.68
CA GLY A 378 -21.74 10.53 2.60
C GLY A 378 -23.16 11.06 2.47
N ALA A 379 -24.03 10.71 3.40
CA ALA A 379 -25.38 11.25 3.48
C ALA A 379 -25.67 11.70 4.91
N LYS A 380 -26.47 12.77 5.06
CA LYS A 380 -27.03 13.11 6.36
C LYS A 380 -28.09 12.08 6.71
N TRP A 381 -28.00 11.48 7.90
CA TRP A 381 -28.93 10.41 8.30
C TRP A 381 -30.39 10.90 8.31
N SER A 382 -30.62 12.11 8.82
CA SER A 382 -31.92 12.77 8.82
C SER A 382 -32.50 13.10 7.44
N ASP A 383 -31.65 13.23 6.42
CA ASP A 383 -32.07 13.59 5.05
C ASP A 383 -32.50 12.35 4.24
N LEU A 384 -32.15 11.14 4.71
CA LEU A 384 -32.46 9.89 4.04
C LEU A 384 -33.93 9.51 4.27
N THR A 385 -34.56 8.99 3.21
CA THR A 385 -35.86 8.32 3.32
C THR A 385 -35.76 7.06 4.19
N VAL A 386 -36.90 6.60 4.71
CA VAL A 386 -36.96 5.39 5.53
C VAL A 386 -36.37 4.18 4.78
N ASN A 387 -36.64 4.03 3.48
CA ASN A 387 -36.09 2.95 2.66
C ASN A 387 -34.56 3.05 2.50
N GLU A 388 -34.04 4.24 2.31
CA GLU A 388 -32.60 4.46 2.23
C GLU A 388 -31.89 4.14 3.55
N GLN A 389 -32.49 4.52 4.68
CA GLN A 389 -32.00 4.15 6.01
C GLN A 389 -32.01 2.62 6.22
N ILE A 390 -33.04 1.90 5.74
CA ILE A 390 -33.05 0.43 5.75
C ILE A 390 -31.88 -0.12 4.95
N ASN A 391 -31.68 0.36 3.72
CA ASN A 391 -30.62 -0.13 2.84
C ASN A 391 -29.24 0.04 3.48
N PHE A 392 -29.03 1.16 4.18
CA PHE A 392 -27.81 1.37 4.96
C PHE A 392 -27.66 0.36 6.11
N LYS A 393 -28.72 0.14 6.92
CA LYS A 393 -28.73 -0.79 8.06
C LYS A 393 -28.57 -2.26 7.67
N GLN A 394 -29.21 -2.68 6.58
CA GLN A 394 -29.29 -4.08 6.17
C GLN A 394 -28.07 -4.54 5.37
N ASN A 395 -27.31 -3.61 4.79
CA ASN A 395 -26.07 -3.99 4.12
C ASN A 395 -24.97 -4.24 5.16
N PRO A 396 -24.54 -5.49 5.38
CA PRO A 396 -23.54 -5.82 6.40
C PRO A 396 -22.19 -5.12 6.15
N ALA A 397 -21.86 -4.78 4.90
CA ALA A 397 -20.63 -4.09 4.56
C ALA A 397 -20.59 -2.63 5.08
N ASN A 398 -21.74 -2.04 5.45
CA ASN A 398 -21.78 -0.72 6.08
C ASN A 398 -21.44 -0.75 7.57
N ASN A 399 -21.35 -1.94 8.18
CA ASN A 399 -20.97 -2.16 9.58
C ASN A 399 -21.73 -1.25 10.57
N ILE A 400 -23.07 -1.22 10.47
CA ILE A 400 -23.96 -0.47 11.36
C ILE A 400 -24.60 -1.42 12.38
N TYR A 401 -24.57 -1.04 13.65
CA TYR A 401 -25.20 -1.80 14.74
C TYR A 401 -25.87 -0.88 15.78
N LEU A 402 -26.76 -1.46 16.59
CA LEU A 402 -27.50 -0.76 17.64
C LEU A 402 -26.84 -1.00 19.01
N ASP A 403 -26.51 0.08 19.72
CA ASP A 403 -25.98 0.08 21.11
C ASP A 403 -26.84 1.01 21.97
N ASN A 404 -27.66 0.46 22.87
CA ASN A 404 -28.54 1.23 23.76
C ASN A 404 -29.39 2.30 23.04
N ASN A 405 -30.08 1.90 21.97
CA ASN A 405 -30.89 2.76 21.08
C ASN A 405 -30.12 3.77 20.22
N GLU A 406 -28.79 3.79 20.28
CA GLU A 406 -27.95 4.59 19.38
C GLU A 406 -27.44 3.73 18.23
N LEU A 407 -27.54 4.24 16.99
CA LEU A 407 -26.90 3.61 15.84
C LEU A 407 -25.42 3.99 15.82
N VAL A 408 -24.57 2.97 15.75
CA VAL A 408 -23.12 3.11 15.63
C VAL A 408 -22.70 2.57 14.29
N GLN A 409 -21.85 3.31 13.58
CA GLN A 409 -21.19 2.85 12.37
C GLN A 409 -19.70 2.62 12.66
N VAL A 410 -19.16 1.50 12.19
CA VAL A 410 -17.69 1.36 12.08
C VAL A 410 -17.24 2.12 10.84
N ARG A 411 -16.36 3.09 11.05
CA ARG A 411 -15.80 3.95 10.01
C ARG A 411 -14.32 3.69 9.84
N TYR A 412 -13.79 4.00 8.66
CA TYR A 412 -12.36 3.88 8.39
C TYR A 412 -11.86 4.96 7.42
N ARG A 413 -10.55 5.21 7.49
CA ARG A 413 -9.76 5.98 6.51
C ARG A 413 -8.37 5.39 6.34
N ILE A 414 -7.74 5.65 5.21
CA ILE A 414 -6.29 5.50 5.07
C ILE A 414 -5.63 6.80 5.49
N ARG A 415 -4.62 6.68 6.36
CA ARG A 415 -3.76 7.77 6.80
C ARG A 415 -2.41 7.70 6.09
N VAL A 416 -1.84 8.85 5.74
CA VAL A 416 -0.49 9.02 5.19
C VAL A 416 0.23 10.13 5.97
N LEU A 417 1.22 9.73 6.76
CA LEU A 417 1.97 10.63 7.63
C LEU A 417 3.30 10.99 6.97
N GLN A 418 3.61 12.28 6.94
CA GLN A 418 4.94 12.76 6.58
C GLN A 418 5.94 12.28 7.65
N GLY A 419 6.94 11.50 7.25
CA GLY A 419 8.02 11.15 8.18
C GLY A 419 8.77 12.39 8.65
N LEU A 420 9.30 12.38 9.87
CA LEU A 420 10.21 13.44 10.38
C LEU A 420 11.67 13.20 9.93
N GLY A 421 11.82 12.47 8.83
CA GLY A 421 13.03 11.81 8.34
C GLY A 421 12.67 10.42 7.79
N ASP A 422 13.63 9.52 7.70
CA ASP A 422 13.48 8.19 7.09
C ASP A 422 13.81 7.01 8.02
N ASN A 423 13.91 7.24 9.33
CA ASN A 423 14.29 6.22 10.31
C ASN A 423 13.20 6.00 11.36
N TRP A 424 12.17 5.27 10.97
CA TRP A 424 11.07 4.88 11.87
C TRP A 424 11.54 3.91 12.96
N TYR A 425 11.11 4.15 14.20
CA TYR A 425 11.44 3.31 15.35
C TYR A 425 10.56 2.06 15.44
N LEU A 426 9.23 2.19 15.49
CA LEU A 426 8.28 1.07 15.56
C LEU A 426 7.12 1.28 14.58
N PRO A 427 7.33 1.03 13.27
CA PRO A 427 6.31 1.25 12.24
C PRO A 427 5.39 0.03 12.02
N ASP A 428 5.66 -1.11 12.67
CA ASP A 428 4.87 -2.32 12.50
C ASP A 428 4.40 -2.90 13.84
N THR A 429 3.70 -4.03 13.78
CA THR A 429 3.02 -4.65 14.92
C THR A 429 3.77 -5.89 15.46
N LYS A 430 5.06 -6.04 15.12
CA LYS A 430 5.92 -7.20 15.47
C LYS A 430 6.63 -7.08 16.81
N HIS A 431 6.25 -6.12 17.65
CA HIS A 431 7.01 -5.74 18.85
C HIS A 431 6.30 -6.16 20.15
N ASN A 432 7.09 -6.27 21.22
CA ASN A 432 6.67 -6.74 22.55
C ASN A 432 5.63 -5.83 23.23
N GLU A 433 5.02 -6.35 24.30
CA GLU A 433 3.97 -5.70 25.07
C GLU A 433 4.38 -4.28 25.54
N ASN A 434 3.45 -3.32 25.53
CA ASN A 434 3.64 -1.90 25.90
C ASN A 434 4.46 -1.05 24.93
N SER A 435 4.64 -1.51 23.70
CA SER A 435 5.18 -0.69 22.61
C SER A 435 4.10 0.17 21.95
N ALA A 436 4.48 1.21 21.22
CA ALA A 436 3.56 2.09 20.51
C ALA A 436 4.03 2.35 19.08
N LEU A 437 3.08 2.57 18.17
CA LEU A 437 3.42 3.04 16.83
C LEU A 437 4.02 4.45 16.90
N ASN A 438 5.28 4.58 16.52
CA ASN A 438 5.99 5.85 16.61
C ASN A 438 7.14 5.99 15.60
N TYR A 439 7.39 7.25 15.24
CA TYR A 439 8.57 7.60 14.45
C TYR A 439 9.83 7.55 15.31
N ASN A 440 9.79 8.11 16.52
CA ASN A 440 10.85 8.02 17.53
C ASN A 440 10.25 8.16 18.95
N GLN A 441 11.11 8.14 19.99
CA GLN A 441 10.69 8.21 21.40
C GLN A 441 9.87 9.47 21.78
N ASN A 442 9.92 10.54 20.97
CA ASN A 442 9.23 11.82 21.19
C ASN A 442 8.23 12.15 20.05
N ALA A 443 7.92 11.21 19.16
CA ALA A 443 7.01 11.42 18.04
C ALA A 443 6.12 10.19 17.83
N TYR A 444 5.09 10.08 18.68
CA TYR A 444 4.09 9.02 18.60
C TYR A 444 3.04 9.35 17.55
N ILE A 445 2.56 8.32 16.87
CA ILE A 445 1.46 8.48 15.92
C ILE A 445 0.20 8.82 16.71
N ASN A 446 -0.45 9.90 16.31
CA ASN A 446 -1.65 10.38 16.96
C ASN A 446 -2.91 9.76 16.33
N ALA A 447 -3.77 9.21 17.17
CA ALA A 447 -5.10 8.78 16.78
C ALA A 447 -5.96 10.01 16.48
N GLN A 448 -6.73 9.93 15.41
CA GLN A 448 -7.67 10.97 15.03
C GLN A 448 -9.11 10.51 15.30
N GLY A 449 -9.43 9.22 15.09
CA GLY A 449 -10.79 8.67 15.23
C GLY A 449 -11.89 9.59 14.68
N SER A 450 -12.82 9.99 15.54
CA SER A 450 -13.98 10.84 15.27
C SER A 450 -13.67 12.34 15.17
N HIS A 451 -12.43 12.77 15.42
CA HIS A 451 -12.06 14.18 15.42
C HIS A 451 -12.05 14.79 14.01
N LEU A 452 -12.41 16.07 13.95
CA LEU A 452 -12.53 16.85 12.71
C LEU A 452 -11.20 17.39 12.17
N ILE A 453 -10.13 17.37 12.98
CA ILE A 453 -8.82 17.93 12.65
C ILE A 453 -7.80 16.79 12.60
N ALA A 454 -7.06 16.71 11.50
CA ALA A 454 -5.96 15.78 11.33
C ALA A 454 -4.71 16.31 12.04
N ASN A 455 -4.26 15.59 13.07
CA ASN A 455 -3.00 15.81 13.77
C ASN A 455 -2.19 14.52 13.69
N ASP A 456 -0.99 14.57 13.12
CA ASP A 456 -0.25 13.35 12.77
C ASP A 456 0.59 12.80 13.92
N PHE A 457 1.26 13.68 14.67
CA PHE A 457 2.14 13.29 15.78
C PHE A 457 1.75 13.95 17.09
N THR A 458 2.12 13.31 18.20
CA THR A 458 2.10 13.88 19.54
C THR A 458 3.42 13.56 20.25
N GLN A 459 3.88 14.50 21.09
CA GLN A 459 5.12 14.36 21.86
C GLN A 459 4.88 13.90 23.30
N THR A 460 3.63 13.86 23.76
CA THR A 460 3.32 13.74 25.18
C THR A 460 2.96 12.32 25.62
N HIS A 461 2.26 11.55 24.77
CA HIS A 461 1.75 10.22 25.13
C HIS A 461 1.60 9.31 23.90
N SER A 462 1.60 8.01 24.11
CA SER A 462 1.35 7.00 23.06
C SER A 462 -0.14 6.81 22.79
N ASN A 463 -0.58 7.10 21.57
CA ASN A 463 -2.00 6.98 21.22
C ASN A 463 -2.36 5.67 20.52
N PHE A 464 -1.45 5.02 19.79
CA PHE A 464 -1.65 3.66 19.28
C PHE A 464 -0.67 2.70 19.95
N LEU A 465 -1.15 1.96 20.94
CA LEU A 465 -0.42 0.94 21.66
C LEU A 465 -0.49 -0.40 20.91
N LEU A 466 0.62 -1.11 20.84
CA LEU A 466 0.72 -2.43 20.24
C LEU A 466 0.21 -3.48 21.23
N LEU A 467 -0.86 -4.19 20.87
CA LEU A 467 -1.40 -5.27 21.68
C LEU A 467 -0.68 -6.59 21.34
N THR A 468 0.47 -6.78 21.95
CA THR A 468 1.01 -8.14 22.15
C THR A 468 0.87 -8.44 23.65
N GLY A 469 -0.05 -9.33 24.02
CA GLY A 469 -0.05 -10.06 25.30
C GLY A 469 -0.51 -9.44 26.65
N ASN A 470 -0.46 -8.12 26.93
CA ASN A 470 -0.79 -7.58 28.28
C ASN A 470 -2.23 -7.02 28.46
N ASP A 471 -2.89 -7.37 29.58
CA ASP A 471 -4.30 -7.02 29.91
C ASP A 471 -4.49 -5.72 30.72
N ALA A 472 -3.44 -5.16 31.31
CA ALA A 472 -3.62 -4.14 32.36
C ALA A 472 -4.22 -2.80 31.86
N TRP A 473 -4.12 -2.51 30.56
CA TRP A 473 -4.42 -1.19 30.01
C TRP A 473 -5.70 -1.10 29.16
N HIS A 474 -6.35 -2.22 28.78
CA HIS A 474 -7.48 -2.24 27.83
C HIS A 474 -8.56 -3.28 28.19
N LYS A 475 -9.72 -2.83 28.69
CA LYS A 475 -10.83 -3.73 29.11
C LYS A 475 -11.83 -4.04 27.99
N ASN A 476 -11.82 -3.26 26.91
CA ASN A 476 -12.87 -3.29 25.87
C ASN A 476 -12.40 -3.86 24.52
N VAL A 477 -11.14 -4.31 24.40
CA VAL A 477 -10.58 -4.81 23.13
C VAL A 477 -9.95 -6.19 23.35
N SER A 478 -10.29 -7.15 22.50
CA SER A 478 -9.71 -8.50 22.51
C SER A 478 -8.26 -8.48 22.02
N LYS A 479 -7.38 -9.26 22.64
CA LYS A 479 -5.99 -9.46 22.20
C LYS A 479 -5.93 -9.97 20.76
N GLN A 480 -5.36 -9.20 19.84
CA GLN A 480 -5.19 -9.62 18.45
C GLN A 480 -3.83 -9.21 17.89
N LYS A 481 -3.12 -10.19 17.31
CA LYS A 481 -1.92 -9.94 16.52
C LYS A 481 -2.24 -9.00 15.36
N GLY A 482 -1.29 -8.14 15.00
CA GLY A 482 -1.43 -7.24 13.85
C GLY A 482 -2.12 -5.90 14.12
N LEU A 483 -2.61 -5.65 15.33
CA LEU A 483 -3.47 -4.51 15.64
C LEU A 483 -2.81 -3.55 16.65
N ALA A 484 -2.81 -2.26 16.32
CA ALA A 484 -2.54 -1.20 17.30
C ALA A 484 -3.85 -0.54 17.75
N VAL A 485 -3.97 -0.19 19.02
CA VAL A 485 -5.24 0.27 19.62
C VAL A 485 -5.05 1.53 20.46
N THR A 486 -6.11 2.32 20.61
CA THR A 486 -6.08 3.48 21.49
C THR A 486 -6.19 3.12 22.97
N SER A 487 -5.45 3.82 23.84
CA SER A 487 -5.59 3.69 25.30
C SER A 487 -6.97 4.14 25.79
N ASN A 488 -7.46 3.57 26.90
CA ASN A 488 -8.82 3.80 27.43
C ASN A 488 -9.15 5.26 27.85
N HIS A 489 -8.20 6.19 27.70
CA HIS A 489 -8.30 7.55 28.25
C HIS A 489 -8.66 8.62 27.20
N PHE A 490 -9.01 8.20 25.98
CA PHE A 490 -9.19 9.15 24.89
C PHE A 490 -10.57 9.05 24.21
N GLU A 491 -11.16 10.21 23.95
CA GLU A 491 -12.48 10.43 23.31
C GLU A 491 -12.44 10.26 21.77
N TYR A 492 -11.54 9.44 21.23
CA TYR A 492 -11.39 9.28 19.78
C TYR A 492 -12.49 8.45 19.12
N ALA A 493 -13.20 7.61 19.89
CA ALA A 493 -14.20 6.68 19.35
C ALA A 493 -15.22 6.25 20.40
N HIS A 494 -16.38 5.81 19.92
CA HIS A 494 -17.40 5.18 20.75
C HIS A 494 -16.84 3.94 21.45
N ASN A 495 -16.97 3.88 22.79
CA ASN A 495 -16.37 2.87 23.67
C ASN A 495 -14.83 2.74 23.53
N SER A 496 -14.12 3.80 23.12
CA SER A 496 -12.66 3.82 22.90
C SER A 496 -12.16 2.80 21.88
N MET A 497 -13.02 2.39 20.93
CA MET A 497 -12.69 1.44 19.88
C MET A 497 -12.13 2.15 18.65
N CYS A 498 -10.84 2.51 18.70
CA CYS A 498 -10.08 3.03 17.57
C CYS A 498 -8.80 2.21 17.37
N TYR A 499 -8.52 1.88 16.11
CA TYR A 499 -7.52 0.91 15.71
C TYR A 499 -6.65 1.44 14.57
N ALA A 500 -5.41 0.98 14.51
CA ALA A 500 -4.51 1.21 13.39
C ALA A 500 -3.91 -0.11 12.89
N LEU A 501 -3.92 -0.29 11.56
CA LEU A 501 -3.31 -1.43 10.86
C LEU A 501 -2.28 -0.90 9.83
N PRO A 502 -0.98 -1.21 9.98
CA PRO A 502 0.06 -0.80 9.04
C PRO A 502 -0.20 -1.28 7.60
N ILE A 503 0.11 -0.44 6.61
CA ILE A 503 0.02 -0.77 5.17
C ILE A 503 1.39 -0.72 4.52
N ALA A 504 2.09 0.42 4.60
CA ALA A 504 3.36 0.59 3.91
C ALA A 504 4.23 1.69 4.50
N LEU A 505 5.53 1.59 4.24
CA LEU A 505 6.46 2.71 4.33
C LEU A 505 6.94 3.07 2.91
N VAL A 506 6.95 4.36 2.58
CA VAL A 506 7.33 4.84 1.25
C VAL A 506 8.50 5.81 1.35
N GLN A 507 9.66 5.38 0.85
CA GLN A 507 10.85 6.20 0.80
C GLN A 507 10.73 7.29 -0.26
N ARG A 508 10.86 8.55 0.14
CA ARG A 508 10.77 9.71 -0.76
C ARG A 508 12.14 10.16 -1.23
N ARG A 509 12.20 10.57 -2.49
CA ARG A 509 13.26 11.44 -3.04
C ARG A 509 12.94 12.89 -2.69
N ASN A 510 13.85 13.83 -2.94
CA ASN A 510 13.64 15.24 -2.63
C ASN A 510 13.78 16.16 -3.85
N GLN A 511 13.24 17.37 -3.69
CA GLN A 511 13.18 18.41 -4.70
C GLN A 511 14.50 19.19 -4.85
N GLY A 512 15.59 18.82 -4.17
CA GLY A 512 16.90 19.44 -4.38
C GLY A 512 17.63 18.88 -5.61
N ALA A 513 18.74 19.52 -5.99
CA ALA A 513 19.65 19.01 -7.00
C ALA A 513 20.26 17.67 -6.59
N GLN A 514 20.41 16.75 -7.54
CA GLN A 514 21.14 15.52 -7.29
C GLN A 514 22.64 15.82 -7.18
N HIS A 515 23.25 15.41 -6.06
CA HIS A 515 24.69 15.48 -5.85
C HIS A 515 25.16 14.27 -5.02
N PRO A 516 26.19 13.51 -5.44
CA PRO A 516 26.54 12.22 -4.82
C PRO A 516 27.12 12.35 -3.40
N VAL A 517 27.55 13.56 -3.02
CA VAL A 517 28.02 13.90 -1.66
C VAL A 517 26.91 14.51 -0.80
N TYR A 518 26.41 15.68 -1.21
CA TYR A 518 25.58 16.55 -0.39
C TYR A 518 24.07 16.31 -0.48
N ASN A 519 23.58 15.73 -1.59
CA ASN A 519 22.16 15.42 -1.73
C ASN A 519 21.92 14.21 -2.66
N PRO A 520 22.24 12.98 -2.22
CA PRO A 520 22.12 11.81 -3.08
C PRO A 520 20.68 11.47 -3.45
N SER A 521 19.71 11.85 -2.61
CA SER A 521 18.26 11.69 -2.86
C SER A 521 17.65 12.80 -3.73
N GLY A 522 18.44 13.80 -4.14
CA GLY A 522 18.02 14.87 -5.03
C GLY A 522 17.66 14.39 -6.42
N CYS A 523 16.87 15.20 -7.12
CA CYS A 523 16.35 14.91 -8.46
C CYS A 523 16.58 16.01 -9.48
N ARG A 524 16.77 17.26 -9.05
CA ARG A 524 16.93 18.40 -9.96
C ARG A 524 18.31 18.46 -10.59
N VAL A 525 18.40 19.22 -11.67
CA VAL A 525 19.67 19.62 -12.29
C VAL A 525 20.13 21.00 -11.79
N ILE A 526 21.39 21.31 -12.07
CA ILE A 526 22.09 22.52 -11.62
C ILE A 526 22.22 23.47 -12.80
N TRP A 527 22.03 24.76 -12.56
CA TRP A 527 22.25 25.81 -13.55
C TRP A 527 23.70 25.83 -14.07
N TRP A 528 23.86 26.19 -15.34
CA TRP A 528 25.16 26.57 -15.89
C TRP A 528 25.58 27.96 -15.41
N HIS A 529 26.87 28.15 -15.17
CA HIS A 529 27.42 29.46 -14.78
C HIS A 529 27.34 30.50 -15.91
N ASP A 530 27.21 30.07 -17.17
CA ASP A 530 27.01 30.92 -18.34
C ASP A 530 25.52 31.28 -18.60
N ALA A 531 24.63 30.85 -17.71
CA ALA A 531 23.18 31.08 -17.76
C ALA A 531 22.46 30.56 -19.02
N SER A 532 23.09 29.71 -19.83
CA SER A 532 22.52 29.23 -21.10
C SER A 532 21.77 27.90 -21.01
N GLY A 533 21.70 27.28 -19.82
CA GLY A 533 21.03 26.00 -19.60
C GLY A 533 21.31 25.40 -18.23
N ALA A 534 20.93 24.13 -18.04
CA ALA A 534 21.17 23.39 -16.80
C ALA A 534 21.60 21.95 -17.11
N SER A 535 22.33 21.31 -16.18
CA SER A 535 22.75 19.92 -16.33
C SER A 535 23.14 19.27 -15.00
N LYS A 536 23.65 18.04 -15.07
CA LYS A 536 24.04 17.22 -13.93
C LYS A 536 25.31 17.74 -13.26
N TRP A 537 25.47 17.41 -11.98
CA TRP A 537 26.54 17.91 -11.09
C TRP A 537 27.97 17.78 -11.62
N TRP A 538 28.23 16.75 -12.43
CA TRP A 538 29.56 16.45 -12.93
C TRP A 538 29.99 17.39 -14.06
N LEU A 539 29.05 18.00 -14.79
CA LEU A 539 29.40 18.82 -15.95
C LEU A 539 30.22 20.04 -15.51
N GLU A 540 31.27 20.38 -16.26
CA GLU A 540 32.14 21.51 -15.95
C GLU A 540 31.38 22.85 -15.93
N LYS A 541 30.36 22.98 -16.79
CA LYS A 541 29.55 24.19 -16.91
C LYS A 541 28.64 24.47 -15.71
N THR A 542 28.35 23.49 -14.86
CA THR A 542 27.41 23.71 -13.75
C THR A 542 28.07 24.37 -12.56
N TYR A 543 27.29 25.07 -11.73
CA TYR A 543 27.76 25.47 -10.40
C TYR A 543 28.28 24.25 -9.63
N LYS A 544 29.43 24.42 -8.96
CA LYS A 544 29.98 23.39 -8.06
C LYS A 544 29.39 23.58 -6.68
N LEU A 545 28.50 22.67 -6.30
CA LEU A 545 27.84 22.71 -4.99
C LEU A 545 28.78 22.14 -3.93
N THR A 546 28.83 22.78 -2.78
CA THR A 546 29.77 22.48 -1.68
C THR A 546 29.07 22.10 -0.38
N SER A 547 27.74 22.11 -0.37
CA SER A 547 26.95 21.81 0.82
C SER A 547 25.53 21.35 0.49
N ALA A 548 24.82 20.85 1.50
CA ALA A 548 23.45 20.43 1.37
C ALA A 548 22.53 21.62 1.06
N SER A 549 22.72 22.77 1.70
CA SER A 549 21.89 23.96 1.47
C SER A 549 21.90 24.45 0.02
N GLU A 550 23.07 24.43 -0.63
CA GLU A 550 23.20 24.80 -2.04
C GLU A 550 22.46 23.84 -2.98
N CYS A 551 22.23 22.60 -2.56
CA CYS A 551 21.40 21.65 -3.31
C CYS A 551 19.90 22.01 -3.26
N PHE A 552 19.47 22.85 -2.32
CA PHE A 552 18.08 23.30 -2.16
C PHE A 552 17.89 24.77 -2.55
N ASP A 553 18.91 25.42 -3.08
CA ASP A 553 18.85 26.77 -3.65
C ASP A 553 18.16 26.76 -5.03
N VAL A 554 16.85 26.48 -5.02
CA VAL A 554 16.02 26.26 -6.19
C VAL A 554 15.38 27.56 -6.66
N GLY A 555 15.53 27.87 -7.95
CA GLY A 555 14.89 29.05 -8.53
C GLY A 555 14.83 29.04 -10.05
N GLY A 556 14.12 30.05 -10.57
CA GLY A 556 13.89 30.23 -12.02
C GLY A 556 15.01 30.95 -12.76
N SER A 557 16.06 31.42 -12.06
CA SER A 557 17.15 32.19 -12.65
C SER A 557 18.51 31.82 -12.05
N PRO A 558 19.56 31.62 -12.88
CA PRO A 558 20.92 31.36 -12.42
C PRO A 558 21.58 32.56 -11.73
N ALA A 559 20.97 33.76 -11.80
CA ALA A 559 21.45 34.97 -11.11
C ALA A 559 21.09 35.00 -9.62
N SER A 560 20.09 34.22 -9.19
CA SER A 560 19.56 34.24 -7.82
C SER A 560 19.48 32.85 -7.19
N SER A 561 19.80 31.79 -7.94
CA SER A 561 19.69 30.41 -7.48
C SER A 561 20.66 29.50 -8.24
N LYS A 562 21.14 28.44 -7.59
CA LYS A 562 22.05 27.45 -8.21
C LYS A 562 21.33 26.28 -8.86
N VAL A 563 20.08 26.00 -8.48
CA VAL A 563 19.33 24.81 -8.89
C VAL A 563 18.12 25.17 -9.76
N TYR A 564 17.90 24.41 -10.83
CA TYR A 564 16.87 24.71 -11.82
C TYR A 564 15.46 24.24 -11.39
N ILE A 565 14.52 25.17 -11.25
CA ILE A 565 13.14 24.90 -10.78
C ILE A 565 12.25 24.08 -11.74
N ASN A 566 12.54 24.00 -13.03
CA ASN A 566 11.74 23.22 -13.99
C ASN A 566 12.44 21.90 -14.34
N SER A 567 12.84 21.14 -13.32
CA SER A 567 13.58 19.89 -13.47
C SER A 567 13.24 18.87 -12.38
N GLY A 568 13.58 17.59 -12.57
CA GLY A 568 13.50 16.54 -11.54
C GLY A 568 12.12 15.99 -11.22
N ALA A 569 11.04 16.62 -11.71
CA ALA A 569 9.66 16.13 -11.62
C ALA A 569 9.34 15.13 -12.75
N ILE A 570 8.23 14.40 -12.64
CA ILE A 570 7.81 13.37 -13.59
C ILE A 570 7.61 13.96 -14.99
N ILE A 571 7.06 15.17 -15.06
CA ILE A 571 6.86 15.93 -16.31
C ILE A 571 8.19 16.35 -16.96
N HIS A 572 9.28 16.41 -16.18
CA HIS A 572 10.64 16.75 -16.62
C HIS A 572 11.55 15.52 -16.75
N LYS A 573 10.98 14.31 -16.72
CA LYS A 573 11.76 13.05 -16.76
C LYS A 573 12.46 12.82 -18.11
N GLN A 574 12.00 13.45 -19.18
CA GLN A 574 12.56 13.28 -20.53
C GLN A 574 13.68 14.29 -20.80
N GLY A 575 14.81 13.82 -21.32
CA GLY A 575 15.94 14.66 -21.72
C GLY A 575 16.97 14.92 -20.61
N TRP A 576 17.51 16.14 -20.57
CA TRP A 576 18.58 16.55 -19.67
C TRP A 576 18.08 17.12 -18.33
N ASP A 577 16.76 17.20 -18.14
CA ASP A 577 16.12 17.88 -17.00
C ASP A 577 15.88 16.97 -15.78
N ASN A 578 16.60 15.85 -15.68
CA ASN A 578 16.65 15.01 -14.48
C ASN A 578 18.11 14.80 -14.03
N GLY A 579 18.40 15.19 -12.79
CA GLY A 579 19.75 15.11 -12.22
C GLY A 579 20.21 13.68 -11.98
N ARG A 580 19.30 12.73 -11.74
CA ARG A 580 19.64 11.38 -11.30
C ARG A 580 20.24 10.52 -12.40
N PRO A 581 21.11 9.56 -12.06
CA PRO A 581 21.60 8.56 -13.00
C PRO A 581 20.48 7.61 -13.46
N ASP A 582 19.53 7.28 -12.57
CA ASP A 582 18.38 6.38 -12.80
C ASP A 582 17.18 7.05 -13.49
N ASN A 583 17.25 8.36 -13.75
CA ASN A 583 16.17 9.20 -14.26
C ASN A 583 14.84 9.07 -13.48
N LYS A 584 14.86 8.73 -12.19
CA LYS A 584 13.66 8.73 -11.34
C LYS A 584 13.31 10.14 -10.89
N ALA A 585 12.03 10.44 -10.72
CA ALA A 585 11.52 11.77 -10.36
C ALA A 585 11.18 11.87 -8.86
N PHE A 586 11.13 13.09 -8.32
CA PHE A 586 10.82 13.31 -6.89
C PHE A 586 9.34 13.14 -6.55
N ASP A 587 8.45 13.44 -7.49
CA ASP A 587 6.98 13.41 -7.39
C ASP A 587 6.38 12.09 -7.92
N ALA A 588 7.21 11.06 -8.09
CA ALA A 588 6.77 9.71 -8.46
C ALA A 588 7.10 8.72 -7.33
N ILE A 589 6.17 7.79 -7.09
CA ILE A 589 6.38 6.65 -6.19
C ILE A 589 6.68 5.42 -7.05
N TYR A 590 7.89 4.89 -6.93
CA TYR A 590 8.29 3.69 -7.66
C TYR A 590 8.11 2.46 -6.77
N ALA A 591 7.92 1.29 -7.38
CA ALA A 591 7.86 0.04 -6.61
C ALA A 591 9.12 -0.18 -5.75
N SER A 592 10.28 0.33 -6.18
CA SER A 592 11.53 0.30 -5.40
C SER A 592 11.47 1.05 -4.07
N ASP A 593 10.56 2.01 -3.94
CA ASP A 593 10.48 2.92 -2.81
C ASP A 593 9.56 2.40 -1.69
N VAL A 594 8.77 1.36 -1.97
CA VAL A 594 7.71 0.89 -1.08
C VAL A 594 8.14 -0.37 -0.34
N LYS A 595 8.11 -0.29 1.00
CA LYS A 595 8.15 -1.45 1.89
C LYS A 595 6.71 -1.80 2.27
N ASP A 596 6.24 -2.96 1.81
CA ASP A 596 4.91 -3.51 2.14
C ASP A 596 4.91 -4.02 3.59
N LEU A 597 4.04 -3.46 4.43
CA LEU A 597 3.88 -3.85 5.84
C LEU A 597 2.59 -4.64 6.08
N ARG A 598 1.80 -4.90 5.04
CA ARG A 598 0.54 -5.61 5.19
C ARG A 598 0.80 -7.08 5.58
N MET A 599 -0.02 -7.58 6.49
CA MET A 599 -0.01 -8.94 7.00
C MET A 599 -1.29 -9.67 6.62
N SER A 600 -1.21 -10.97 6.36
CA SER A 600 -2.38 -11.80 6.06
C SER A 600 -3.12 -12.19 7.33
N SER A 601 -4.44 -12.11 7.32
CA SER A 601 -5.29 -12.66 8.40
C SER A 601 -5.57 -14.16 8.24
N ASN A 602 -5.20 -14.76 7.11
CA ASN A 602 -5.53 -16.16 6.80
C ASN A 602 -4.68 -17.14 7.60
N LYS A 603 -5.32 -18.20 8.10
CA LYS A 603 -4.64 -19.39 8.64
C LYS A 603 -4.15 -20.25 7.47
N VAL A 604 -2.84 -20.29 7.28
CA VAL A 604 -2.17 -21.09 6.23
C VAL A 604 -1.24 -22.10 6.90
N SER A 605 -1.21 -23.33 6.38
CA SER A 605 -0.40 -24.40 6.96
C SER A 605 1.09 -24.05 6.99
N LYS A 606 1.81 -24.53 8.00
CA LYS A 606 3.27 -24.28 8.13
C LYS A 606 4.05 -24.78 6.91
N ALA A 607 3.68 -25.95 6.38
CA ALA A 607 4.28 -26.54 5.18
C ALA A 607 4.10 -25.66 3.93
N ASP A 608 2.90 -25.12 3.71
CA ASP A 608 2.64 -24.25 2.56
C ASP A 608 3.41 -22.92 2.65
N ILE A 609 3.52 -22.35 3.86
CA ILE A 609 4.31 -21.13 4.09
C ILE A 609 5.80 -21.42 3.83
N ASN A 610 6.32 -22.50 4.39
CA ASN A 610 7.71 -22.91 4.23
C ASN A 610 8.08 -23.10 2.75
N GLU A 611 7.26 -23.85 2.00
CA GLU A 611 7.51 -24.10 0.57
C GLU A 611 7.32 -22.83 -0.29
N ARG A 612 6.28 -22.03 -0.02
CA ARG A 612 6.01 -20.77 -0.73
C ARG A 612 7.18 -19.80 -0.59
N TYR A 613 7.65 -19.57 0.62
CA TYR A 613 8.74 -18.62 0.85
C TYR A 613 10.11 -19.16 0.45
N LYS A 614 10.36 -20.48 0.56
CA LYS A 614 11.54 -21.13 -0.04
C LYS A 614 11.61 -20.82 -1.55
N ARG A 615 10.53 -21.09 -2.29
CA ARG A 615 10.46 -20.83 -3.73
C ARG A 615 10.63 -19.35 -4.06
N LYS A 616 9.99 -18.45 -3.30
CA LYS A 616 10.16 -17.00 -3.49
C LYS A 616 11.60 -16.55 -3.22
N ALA A 617 12.26 -17.09 -2.21
CA ALA A 617 13.64 -16.74 -1.87
C ALA A 617 14.60 -17.18 -2.99
N VAL A 618 14.44 -18.42 -3.48
CA VAL A 618 15.21 -18.95 -4.61
C VAL A 618 14.97 -18.15 -5.88
N ALA A 619 13.71 -17.83 -6.21
CA ALA A 619 13.35 -17.09 -7.41
C ALA A 619 13.66 -15.58 -7.34
N GLY A 620 14.23 -15.09 -6.23
CA GLY A 620 14.51 -13.67 -6.01
C GLY A 620 13.25 -12.79 -5.91
N MET A 621 12.11 -13.37 -5.53
CA MET A 621 10.83 -12.69 -5.38
C MET A 621 10.59 -12.16 -3.95
N VAL A 622 11.42 -12.55 -2.98
CA VAL A 622 11.41 -11.93 -1.64
C VAL A 622 12.05 -10.56 -1.74
N ARG A 623 11.35 -9.52 -1.26
CA ARG A 623 11.79 -8.14 -1.36
C ARG A 623 12.54 -7.72 -0.10
N GLY A 624 13.82 -7.43 -0.25
CA GLY A 624 14.61 -6.72 0.76
C GLY A 624 14.24 -5.23 0.82
N PHE A 625 14.79 -4.52 1.80
CA PHE A 625 14.69 -3.07 1.88
C PHE A 625 15.94 -2.48 2.55
N GLU A 626 16.94 -2.16 1.74
CA GLU A 626 18.31 -1.87 2.22
C GLU A 626 18.77 -0.47 1.85
N ALA A 627 19.75 0.02 2.61
CA ALA A 627 20.40 1.28 2.37
C ALA A 627 21.65 1.12 1.50
N VAL A 628 21.97 2.18 0.76
CA VAL A 628 23.20 2.27 -0.03
C VAL A 628 24.40 2.70 0.83
N PRO A 629 25.61 2.24 0.50
CA PRO A 629 26.83 2.65 1.20
C PRO A 629 27.23 4.09 0.87
N PHE A 630 27.94 4.71 1.79
CA PHE A 630 28.61 5.98 1.64
C PHE A 630 30.07 5.80 2.06
N THR A 631 30.97 6.02 1.12
CA THR A 631 32.39 5.77 1.27
C THR A 631 33.14 7.06 1.61
N ARG A 632 34.02 7.02 2.61
CA ARG A 632 34.92 8.10 3.01
C ARG A 632 36.38 7.66 2.92
N PHE A 633 37.27 8.62 2.69
CA PHE A 633 38.70 8.37 2.46
C PHE A 633 39.60 9.12 3.48
N PRO A 634 39.48 8.84 4.79
CA PRO A 634 40.24 9.58 5.79
C PRO A 634 41.74 9.28 5.69
N ALA A 635 42.52 10.30 6.07
CA ALA A 635 43.96 10.23 6.18
C ALA A 635 44.38 10.19 7.65
N LEU A 636 45.34 9.33 8.00
CA LEU A 636 46.03 9.41 9.28
C LEU A 636 47.46 9.89 9.08
N THR A 637 47.84 10.89 9.86
CA THR A 637 49.23 11.36 9.95
C THR A 637 49.89 10.70 11.16
N VAL A 638 51.12 10.21 10.99
CA VAL A 638 51.87 9.55 12.06
C VAL A 638 52.37 10.60 13.05
N ALA A 639 52.04 10.47 14.34
CA ALA A 639 52.45 11.44 15.35
C ALA A 639 53.66 10.98 16.16
N ASN A 640 53.67 9.74 16.69
CA ASN A 640 54.79 9.20 17.49
C ASN A 640 54.81 7.66 17.50
N PHE A 641 56.01 7.06 17.58
CA PHE A 641 56.21 5.63 17.78
C PHE A 641 56.85 5.39 19.16
N SER A 642 56.23 4.57 20.03
CA SER A 642 56.85 4.17 21.31
C SER A 642 57.12 2.66 21.31
N GLN A 643 58.39 2.26 21.42
CA GLN A 643 58.75 0.86 21.67
C GLN A 643 58.55 0.52 23.15
N SER A 644 57.69 -0.46 23.44
CA SER A 644 57.65 -1.13 24.74
C SER A 644 57.24 -2.59 24.54
N GLY A 645 58.19 -3.47 24.16
CA GLY A 645 58.02 -4.94 24.07
C GLY A 645 56.93 -5.48 23.11
N TRP A 646 56.04 -4.60 22.67
CA TRP A 646 54.83 -4.76 21.89
C TRP A 646 54.81 -3.56 20.92
N THR A 647 54.51 -3.78 19.64
CA THR A 647 54.59 -2.74 18.60
C THR A 647 53.35 -1.86 18.60
N ASN A 648 53.30 -0.84 19.45
CA ASN A 648 52.25 0.17 19.43
C ASN A 648 52.64 1.33 18.48
N ALA A 649 51.77 1.67 17.52
CA ALA A 649 51.95 2.82 16.63
C ALA A 649 50.81 3.83 16.87
N ILE A 650 51.13 5.04 17.33
CA ILE A 650 50.15 6.07 17.70
C ILE A 650 49.93 7.01 16.50
N PHE A 651 48.71 7.01 15.93
CA PHE A 651 48.30 7.95 14.88
C PHE A 651 47.43 9.07 15.47
N SER A 652 47.60 10.31 15.01
CA SER A 652 46.72 11.42 15.38
C SER A 652 45.82 11.79 14.19
N ASN A 653 44.58 12.17 14.49
CA ASN A 653 43.65 12.74 13.51
C ASN A 653 43.82 14.27 13.50
N HIS A 654 43.72 14.89 12.32
CA HIS A 654 44.02 16.30 12.11
C HIS A 654 43.00 17.28 12.71
N ASN A 655 41.95 16.82 13.41
CA ASN A 655 40.91 17.68 14.00
C ASN A 655 40.52 17.34 15.46
N THR A 656 41.29 16.51 16.18
CA THR A 656 41.08 16.33 17.63
C THR A 656 42.35 15.81 18.30
N VAL A 657 42.90 16.61 19.20
CA VAL A 657 44.06 16.23 20.04
C VAL A 657 43.63 15.13 20.99
N GLY A 658 44.23 13.93 20.92
CA GLY A 658 44.11 12.91 21.97
C GLY A 658 43.91 11.44 21.57
N ASN A 659 43.76 11.10 20.29
CA ASN A 659 43.53 9.69 19.90
C ASN A 659 44.82 8.87 19.93
N THR A 660 44.76 7.65 20.46
CA THR A 660 45.87 6.70 20.48
C THR A 660 45.53 5.52 19.59
N VAL A 661 46.46 5.08 18.75
CA VAL A 661 46.28 3.86 17.93
C VAL A 661 47.23 2.79 18.43
N SER A 662 46.81 1.52 18.40
CA SER A 662 47.65 0.41 18.87
C SER A 662 47.51 -0.78 17.91
N ILE A 663 48.62 -1.23 17.32
CA ILE A 663 48.66 -2.39 16.42
C ILE A 663 48.99 -3.62 17.27
N HIS A 664 48.01 -4.49 17.54
CA HIS A 664 48.25 -5.68 18.34
C HIS A 664 48.64 -6.88 17.48
N ARG A 665 49.73 -7.55 17.84
CA ARG A 665 49.95 -8.95 17.41
C ARG A 665 49.09 -9.84 18.29
N HIS A 666 47.94 -10.25 17.77
CA HIS A 666 47.09 -11.29 18.33
C HIS A 666 46.62 -11.02 19.77
N SER A 667 45.47 -10.37 19.94
CA SER A 667 44.67 -10.52 21.16
C SER A 667 43.19 -10.40 20.83
N MET A 668 42.44 -11.42 21.24
CA MET A 668 41.00 -11.53 21.05
C MET A 668 40.27 -10.56 21.99
N HIS A 669 40.17 -9.29 21.63
CA HIS A 669 39.24 -8.38 22.29
C HIS A 669 37.93 -8.31 21.48
N LYS A 670 36.84 -8.84 22.07
CA LYS A 670 35.49 -8.72 21.52
C LYS A 670 35.06 -7.25 21.55
N SER A 671 35.14 -6.57 20.41
CA SER A 671 34.53 -5.24 20.23
C SER A 671 32.99 -5.36 20.24
N THR A 672 32.32 -4.39 20.86
CA THR A 672 30.86 -4.27 20.89
C THR A 672 30.28 -3.65 19.62
N ARG A 673 31.10 -3.06 18.73
CA ARG A 673 30.69 -2.43 17.46
C ARG A 673 31.77 -2.56 16.38
N PRO A 674 31.92 -3.72 15.72
CA PRO A 674 32.88 -3.85 14.63
C PRO A 674 32.45 -2.99 13.43
N LEU A 675 33.24 -1.95 13.11
CA LEU A 675 33.26 -1.36 11.78
C LEU A 675 34.25 -2.17 10.93
N VAL A 676 33.84 -2.62 9.74
CA VAL A 676 34.70 -3.31 8.77
C VAL A 676 35.11 -2.30 7.71
N GLY A 677 36.42 -2.17 7.47
CA GLY A 677 36.97 -1.32 6.41
C GLY A 677 38.15 -2.00 5.72
N ASP A 678 38.43 -1.57 4.49
CA ASP A 678 39.63 -1.97 3.74
C ASP A 678 40.70 -0.87 3.88
N TYR A 679 41.97 -1.26 3.83
CA TYR A 679 43.09 -0.33 3.79
C TYR A 679 44.00 -0.62 2.60
N VAL A 680 44.58 0.45 2.04
CA VAL A 680 45.45 0.39 0.86
C VAL A 680 46.82 0.91 1.22
N PHE A 681 47.85 0.08 1.04
CA PHE A 681 49.24 0.40 1.33
C PHE A 681 50.12 0.00 0.14
N GLY A 682 50.90 0.95 -0.42
CA GLY A 682 51.85 0.68 -1.50
C GLY A 682 51.22 0.12 -2.77
N GLY A 683 49.96 0.46 -3.04
CA GLY A 683 49.20 -0.13 -4.14
C GLY A 683 48.70 -1.56 -3.88
N LYS A 684 48.89 -2.10 -2.67
CA LYS A 684 48.35 -3.40 -2.24
C LYS A 684 47.19 -3.20 -1.28
N ARG A 685 46.14 -3.99 -1.48
CA ARG A 685 44.94 -4.03 -0.64
C ARG A 685 45.14 -5.03 0.49
N TYR A 686 44.72 -4.67 1.68
CA TYR A 686 44.66 -5.58 2.81
C TYR A 686 43.29 -5.50 3.47
N HIS A 687 42.78 -6.66 3.87
CA HIS A 687 41.46 -6.81 4.47
C HIS A 687 41.56 -6.87 6.00
N LYS A 688 40.50 -6.41 6.67
CA LYS A 688 40.24 -6.49 8.13
C LYS A 688 40.89 -5.40 8.99
N CYS A 689 40.03 -4.54 9.54
CA CYS A 689 40.33 -3.68 10.67
C CYS A 689 39.11 -3.63 11.62
N VAL A 690 39.32 -3.53 12.94
CA VAL A 690 38.27 -3.52 13.97
C VAL A 690 38.41 -2.26 14.83
N TYR A 691 37.30 -1.61 15.20
CA TYR A 691 37.38 -0.36 15.96
C TYR A 691 36.35 -0.13 17.07
N SER A 692 36.91 0.36 18.19
CA SER A 692 36.37 1.04 19.38
C SER A 692 35.72 0.21 20.50
N ILE A 693 36.24 0.46 21.71
CA ILE A 693 35.67 0.20 23.04
C ILE A 693 35.33 1.59 23.62
N GLU A 694 34.12 1.79 24.14
CA GLU A 694 33.55 3.12 24.52
C GLU A 694 34.34 3.93 25.57
N ASN A 695 35.41 3.39 26.17
CA ASN A 695 36.18 4.07 27.24
C ASN A 695 37.65 4.36 26.89
N TYR A 696 38.14 3.91 25.73
CA TYR A 696 39.46 4.28 25.21
C TYR A 696 39.36 4.46 23.69
N HIS A 697 39.77 5.61 23.18
CA HIS A 697 39.81 5.92 21.75
C HIS A 697 40.95 5.16 21.06
N THR A 698 40.93 3.83 21.13
CA THR A 698 41.94 2.93 20.58
C THR A 698 41.44 2.26 19.31
N ILE A 699 42.33 2.25 18.34
CA ILE A 699 42.23 1.57 17.04
C ILE A 699 43.02 0.27 17.17
N GLU A 700 42.45 -0.89 16.83
CA GLU A 700 43.17 -2.16 16.84
C GLU A 700 43.21 -2.82 15.45
N PHE A 701 44.41 -3.13 14.98
CA PHE A 701 44.63 -3.88 13.75
C PHE A 701 44.93 -5.34 14.09
N GLU A 702 44.16 -6.28 13.56
CA GLU A 702 44.48 -7.70 13.61
C GLU A 702 45.11 -8.12 12.28
N VAL A 703 46.40 -8.42 12.30
CA VAL A 703 47.12 -9.00 11.15
C VAL A 703 47.32 -10.49 11.45
N THR A 704 46.63 -11.36 10.71
CA THR A 704 46.81 -12.82 10.82
C THR A 704 48.18 -13.21 10.29
N LYS A 705 48.87 -14.06 11.06
CA LYS A 705 50.31 -14.35 10.96
C LYS A 705 50.72 -15.05 9.65
N GLU A 706 49.77 -15.59 8.91
CA GLU A 706 50.06 -16.45 7.75
C GLU A 706 50.11 -15.71 6.42
N GLU A 707 49.62 -14.46 6.33
CA GLU A 707 49.49 -13.82 5.01
C GLU A 707 50.65 -12.92 4.57
N GLU A 708 51.28 -12.04 5.35
CA GLU A 708 52.32 -11.16 4.75
C GLU A 708 53.36 -10.58 5.74
N PRO A 709 54.62 -11.08 5.76
CA PRO A 709 55.77 -10.44 6.43
C PRO A 709 56.06 -9.01 5.93
N ASP A 710 55.61 -8.69 4.71
CA ASP A 710 55.88 -7.44 4.00
C ASP A 710 55.12 -6.24 4.56
N LEU A 711 53.92 -6.43 5.12
CA LEU A 711 53.07 -5.34 5.63
C LEU A 711 53.78 -4.56 6.75
N VAL A 712 54.37 -5.26 7.71
CA VAL A 712 55.07 -4.64 8.85
C VAL A 712 56.32 -3.89 8.39
N THR A 713 57.05 -4.44 7.41
CA THR A 713 58.25 -3.83 6.84
C THR A 713 57.92 -2.58 6.02
N TYR A 714 56.84 -2.63 5.24
CA TYR A 714 56.35 -1.52 4.45
C TYR A 714 55.77 -0.39 5.31
N LEU A 715 54.96 -0.71 6.32
CA LEU A 715 54.46 0.27 7.28
C LEU A 715 55.61 1.02 7.95
N ARG A 716 56.69 0.33 8.32
CA ARG A 716 57.91 0.96 8.85
C ARG A 716 58.55 1.92 7.85
N ALA A 717 58.59 1.59 6.55
CA ALA A 717 59.16 2.44 5.51
C ALA A 717 58.32 3.70 5.24
N GLU A 718 56.99 3.57 5.17
CA GLU A 718 56.07 4.72 4.98
C GLU A 718 56.07 5.66 6.21
N ILE A 719 56.16 5.09 7.41
CA ILE A 719 56.36 5.84 8.66
C ILE A 719 57.68 6.61 8.61
N ALA A 720 58.78 5.96 8.21
CA ALA A 720 60.08 6.62 8.06
C ALA A 720 60.07 7.72 6.99
N ALA A 721 59.19 7.59 5.98
CA ALA A 721 58.98 8.58 4.92
C ALA A 721 57.94 9.67 5.27
N ALA A 722 57.34 9.64 6.46
CA ALA A 722 56.30 10.57 6.92
C ALA A 722 55.08 10.71 5.99
N ARG A 723 54.72 9.64 5.26
CA ARG A 723 53.58 9.65 4.33
C ARG A 723 52.26 9.33 5.04
N PRO A 724 51.15 10.00 4.66
CA PRO A 724 49.85 9.74 5.27
C PRO A 724 49.30 8.38 4.85
N LEU A 725 48.72 7.65 5.80
CA LEU A 725 48.03 6.39 5.54
C LEU A 725 46.58 6.67 5.11
N ARG A 726 46.13 6.07 4.01
CA ARG A 726 44.76 6.21 3.48
C ARG A 726 43.89 5.02 3.86
N PHE A 727 42.67 5.31 4.29
CA PHE A 727 41.67 4.32 4.67
C PHE A 727 40.44 4.46 3.80
N VAL A 728 39.71 3.35 3.62
CA VAL A 728 38.38 3.35 3.00
C VAL A 728 37.37 2.95 4.07
N LEU A 729 36.48 3.88 4.42
CA LEU A 729 35.43 3.66 5.42
C LEU A 729 34.07 3.71 4.74
N GLU A 730 33.30 2.63 4.87
CA GLU A 730 31.93 2.56 4.37
C GLU A 730 30.93 2.66 5.53
N THR A 731 29.95 3.55 5.40
CA THR A 731 28.78 3.61 6.29
C THR A 731 27.51 3.45 5.47
N LYS A 732 26.42 2.99 6.09
CA LYS A 732 25.11 2.94 5.41
C LYS A 732 24.39 4.27 5.58
N LYS A 733 23.80 4.79 4.49
CA LYS A 733 22.84 5.89 4.59
C LYS A 733 21.58 5.43 5.32
N SER A 734 20.74 6.39 5.76
CA SER A 734 19.45 6.08 6.37
C SER A 734 18.38 5.71 5.33
N HIS A 735 18.46 6.30 4.13
CA HIS A 735 17.57 6.05 3.00
C HIS A 735 17.65 4.58 2.54
N LYS A 736 16.49 3.92 2.39
CA LYS A 736 16.38 2.49 2.03
C LYS A 736 15.43 2.25 0.87
N GLN A 737 15.74 1.26 0.04
CA GLN A 737 14.93 0.87 -1.12
C GLN A 737 14.96 -0.64 -1.34
N ALA A 738 13.93 -1.19 -2.01
CA ALA A 738 13.88 -2.58 -2.42
C ALA A 738 14.72 -2.88 -3.67
N GLN A 739 14.94 -1.86 -4.51
CA GLN A 739 15.81 -1.90 -5.67
C GLN A 739 16.57 -0.58 -5.77
N PRO A 740 17.60 -0.38 -4.92
CA PRO A 740 18.37 0.85 -4.91
C PRO A 740 19.12 1.05 -6.22
N THR A 741 19.36 2.32 -6.54
CA THR A 741 20.39 2.70 -7.51
C THR A 741 21.74 2.57 -6.81
N TRP A 742 22.49 1.55 -7.20
CA TRP A 742 23.78 1.21 -6.64
C TRP A 742 24.89 1.90 -7.40
N THR A 743 25.92 2.37 -6.68
CA THR A 743 27.11 2.98 -7.25
C THR A 743 28.33 2.21 -6.82
N ASP A 744 29.07 1.64 -7.77
CA ASP A 744 30.42 1.13 -7.53
C ASP A 744 31.44 2.19 -7.95
N ILE A 745 32.43 2.42 -7.09
CA ILE A 745 33.45 3.46 -7.21
C ILE A 745 34.80 2.81 -7.50
N ILE A 746 35.43 3.17 -8.61
CA ILE A 746 36.76 2.72 -9.00
C ILE A 746 37.69 3.93 -9.00
N GLY A 747 38.86 3.78 -8.38
CA GLY A 747 39.86 4.85 -8.27
C GLY A 747 40.82 4.57 -7.12
N THR A 748 41.97 5.25 -7.13
CA THR A 748 42.89 5.22 -5.98
C THR A 748 42.28 6.02 -4.82
N PRO A 749 42.42 5.57 -3.55
CA PRO A 749 41.89 6.31 -2.41
C PRO A 749 42.38 7.76 -2.31
N ASP A 750 43.60 8.05 -2.78
CA ASP A 750 44.14 9.42 -2.85
C ASP A 750 43.37 10.32 -3.81
N ASN A 751 43.15 9.85 -5.04
CA ASN A 751 42.40 10.62 -6.03
C ASN A 751 40.94 10.78 -5.63
N LEU A 752 40.35 9.75 -5.00
CA LEU A 752 38.99 9.80 -4.47
C LEU A 752 38.86 10.79 -3.29
N ALA A 753 39.85 10.85 -2.40
CA ALA A 753 39.89 11.83 -1.30
C ALA A 753 40.00 13.28 -1.83
N LEU A 754 40.71 13.50 -2.94
CA LEU A 754 40.81 14.80 -3.59
C LEU A 754 39.49 15.21 -4.26
N ALA A 755 38.86 14.29 -4.99
CA ALA A 755 37.61 14.55 -5.69
C ALA A 755 36.41 14.69 -4.73
N PHE A 756 36.40 13.91 -3.65
CA PHE A 756 35.30 13.81 -2.69
C PHE A 756 35.81 13.88 -1.24
N PRO A 757 36.25 15.06 -0.77
CA PRO A 757 36.83 15.23 0.57
C PRO A 757 35.87 14.83 1.70
N ASP A 758 34.56 15.02 1.50
CA ASP A 758 33.53 14.65 2.47
C ASP A 758 33.04 13.19 2.34
N GLY A 759 33.61 12.45 1.38
CA GLY A 759 33.14 11.13 0.94
C GLY A 759 32.06 11.20 -0.14
N ILE A 760 31.58 10.05 -0.57
CA ILE A 760 30.67 9.90 -1.72
C ILE A 760 29.73 8.70 -1.52
N GLU A 761 28.48 8.81 -2.00
CA GLU A 761 27.56 7.68 -2.06
C GLU A 761 28.01 6.63 -3.08
N GLY A 762 28.17 5.40 -2.60
CA GLY A 762 28.65 4.26 -3.36
C GLY A 762 29.60 3.40 -2.55
N ARG A 763 29.88 2.22 -3.11
CA ARG A 763 30.80 1.22 -2.59
C ARG A 763 32.12 1.33 -3.33
N TRP A 764 33.24 1.34 -2.64
CA TRP A 764 34.53 1.29 -3.31
C TRP A 764 34.86 -0.13 -3.76
N ILE A 765 35.27 -0.29 -5.02
CA ILE A 765 35.78 -1.55 -5.55
C ILE A 765 37.27 -1.63 -5.24
N PRO A 766 37.69 -2.64 -4.48
CA PRO A 766 39.04 -2.75 -3.97
C PRO A 766 40.01 -3.39 -4.97
N GLU A 767 39.99 -2.88 -6.20
CA GLU A 767 40.88 -3.22 -7.31
C GLU A 767 41.41 -1.90 -7.89
N LEU A 768 42.73 -1.71 -7.89
CA LEU A 768 43.32 -0.41 -8.21
C LEU A 768 43.55 -0.22 -9.72
N PRO A 769 43.20 0.94 -10.29
CA PRO A 769 43.62 1.33 -11.63
C PRO A 769 45.14 1.48 -11.75
N ASP A 770 45.73 0.84 -12.76
CA ASP A 770 47.18 0.91 -13.05
C ASP A 770 47.50 0.91 -14.56
N GLY A 771 46.49 1.05 -15.41
CA GLY A 771 46.61 1.04 -16.87
C GLY A 771 46.67 -0.35 -17.49
N THR A 772 46.49 -1.43 -16.71
CA THR A 772 46.42 -2.81 -17.21
C THR A 772 44.99 -3.33 -17.25
N ASN A 773 44.69 -4.26 -18.17
CA ASN A 773 43.37 -4.86 -18.29
C ASN A 773 43.06 -5.71 -17.04
N LYS A 774 42.01 -5.31 -16.31
CA LYS A 774 41.53 -5.97 -15.10
C LYS A 774 40.03 -6.16 -15.15
N ALA A 775 39.56 -7.20 -14.47
CA ALA A 775 38.14 -7.46 -14.27
C ALA A 775 37.69 -6.85 -12.93
N TYR A 776 37.08 -5.67 -12.99
CA TYR A 776 36.53 -5.00 -11.83
C TYR A 776 35.19 -5.65 -11.48
N LYS A 777 35.16 -6.48 -10.43
CA LYS A 777 33.95 -7.18 -9.98
C LYS A 777 32.97 -6.19 -9.37
N LEU A 778 31.75 -6.11 -9.90
CA LEU A 778 30.70 -5.31 -9.32
C LEU A 778 30.32 -5.89 -7.95
N SER A 779 30.04 -5.02 -6.99
CA SER A 779 29.79 -5.45 -5.61
C SER A 779 28.42 -6.08 -5.40
N ARG A 780 27.48 -5.86 -6.34
CA ARG A 780 26.11 -6.40 -6.33
C ARG A 780 25.72 -6.91 -7.72
N LYS A 781 24.67 -7.74 -7.79
CA LYS A 781 24.15 -8.24 -9.08
C LYS A 781 23.51 -7.09 -9.84
N CYS A 782 24.07 -6.74 -10.99
CA CYS A 782 23.50 -5.73 -11.88
C CYS A 782 22.28 -6.30 -12.61
N THR A 783 21.10 -5.72 -12.40
CA THR A 783 19.87 -6.08 -13.14
C THR A 783 19.57 -5.12 -14.27
N ILE A 784 19.88 -3.84 -14.09
CA ILE A 784 19.70 -2.80 -15.10
C ILE A 784 20.90 -1.87 -14.99
N TYR A 785 21.67 -1.73 -16.07
CA TYR A 785 22.71 -0.73 -16.13
C TYR A 785 22.09 0.65 -16.38
N HIS A 786 22.59 1.69 -15.70
CA HIS A 786 22.14 3.05 -15.93
C HIS A 786 23.17 3.86 -16.70
N LYS A 787 24.22 4.31 -16.03
CA LYS A 787 25.19 5.29 -16.54
C LYS A 787 26.53 5.14 -15.84
N LYS A 788 27.57 5.73 -16.43
CA LYS A 788 28.84 5.96 -15.74
C LYS A 788 29.37 7.37 -15.94
N GLU A 789 30.03 7.86 -14.91
CA GLU A 789 30.75 9.12 -14.85
C GLU A 789 32.23 8.80 -14.71
N ILE A 790 33.06 9.37 -15.58
CA ILE A 790 34.50 9.15 -15.64
C ILE A 790 35.22 10.49 -15.50
N SER A 791 36.25 10.50 -14.66
CA SER A 791 37.29 11.52 -14.67
C SER A 791 38.61 10.85 -15.02
N ASP A 792 39.34 11.42 -15.98
CA ASP A 792 40.67 10.95 -16.42
C ASP A 792 41.80 11.80 -15.78
N ASP A 793 41.45 12.71 -14.86
CA ASP A 793 42.30 13.75 -14.30
C ASP A 793 42.07 13.97 -12.79
N LYS A 794 41.91 12.88 -12.03
CA LYS A 794 41.81 12.90 -10.56
C LYS A 794 40.62 13.69 -10.01
N GLY A 795 39.54 13.77 -10.78
CA GLY A 795 38.27 14.41 -10.41
C GLY A 795 38.15 15.88 -10.80
N LEU A 796 39.11 16.45 -11.55
CA LEU A 796 39.07 17.86 -11.98
C LEU A 796 38.00 18.10 -13.05
N SER A 797 37.94 17.22 -14.06
CA SER A 797 36.93 17.23 -15.11
C SER A 797 36.23 15.88 -15.22
N TRP A 798 34.99 15.90 -15.67
CA TRP A 798 34.14 14.71 -15.74
C TRP A 798 33.43 14.64 -17.07
N ARG A 799 33.26 13.40 -17.55
CA ARG A 799 32.43 13.07 -18.70
C ARG A 799 31.53 11.89 -18.36
N ALA A 800 30.33 11.88 -18.91
CA ALA A 800 29.46 10.72 -18.87
C ALA A 800 29.58 9.89 -20.16
N SER A 801 29.42 8.58 -20.05
CA SER A 801 29.28 7.68 -21.20
C SER A 801 28.07 6.79 -21.02
N GLY A 802 27.24 6.71 -22.06
CA GLY A 802 25.99 5.94 -22.06
C GLY A 802 26.09 4.51 -22.59
N GLN A 803 27.28 4.01 -22.95
CA GLN A 803 27.42 2.71 -23.63
C GLN A 803 28.01 1.61 -22.74
N GLU A 804 27.41 0.42 -22.88
CA GLU A 804 27.55 -0.81 -22.10
C GLU A 804 28.76 -1.69 -22.48
N SER A 805 29.58 -1.29 -23.45
CA SER A 805 30.46 -2.17 -24.22
C SER A 805 31.51 -2.98 -23.43
N PHE A 806 31.69 -2.72 -22.13
CA PHE A 806 32.62 -3.42 -21.25
C PHE A 806 31.97 -4.05 -20.01
N LEU A 807 30.64 -3.97 -19.86
CA LEU A 807 29.91 -4.59 -18.76
C LEU A 807 29.53 -6.03 -19.12
N ASN A 808 29.99 -7.00 -18.32
CA ASN A 808 29.61 -8.39 -18.46
C ASN A 808 28.62 -8.77 -17.35
N THR A 809 27.33 -8.86 -17.68
CA THR A 809 26.25 -9.17 -16.71
C THR A 809 26.25 -10.62 -16.22
N ILE A 810 26.90 -11.52 -16.95
CA ILE A 810 27.10 -12.93 -16.55
C ILE A 810 28.24 -13.02 -15.53
N LYS A 811 29.41 -12.47 -15.87
CA LYS A 811 30.57 -12.44 -14.96
C LYS A 811 30.41 -11.43 -13.83
N ASN A 812 29.43 -10.55 -13.93
CA ASN A 812 29.21 -9.42 -13.03
C ASN A 812 30.48 -8.55 -12.90
N THR A 813 31.17 -8.32 -14.01
CA THR A 813 32.43 -7.56 -14.08
C THR A 813 32.35 -6.43 -15.09
N TYR A 814 33.20 -5.44 -14.87
CA TYR A 814 33.58 -4.44 -15.85
C TYR A 814 35.04 -4.66 -16.22
N ASP A 815 35.33 -5.00 -17.48
CA ASP A 815 36.66 -5.39 -17.92
C ASP A 815 37.33 -4.21 -18.66
N TRP A 816 38.33 -3.58 -18.05
CA TRP A 816 38.98 -2.38 -18.61
C TRP A 816 40.40 -2.15 -18.06
N ALA A 817 41.11 -1.17 -18.66
CA ALA A 817 42.46 -0.75 -18.28
C ALA A 817 42.54 0.75 -17.91
N PRO A 818 41.81 1.22 -16.89
CA PRO A 818 41.92 2.61 -16.42
C PRO A 818 43.31 2.86 -15.82
N THR A 819 43.86 4.05 -16.05
CA THR A 819 45.15 4.47 -15.47
C THR A 819 44.96 4.87 -14.00
N SER A 820 46.05 5.03 -13.25
CA SER A 820 46.01 5.42 -11.84
C SER A 820 45.26 6.72 -11.55
N ASP A 821 45.16 7.60 -12.55
CA ASP A 821 44.54 8.92 -12.44
C ASP A 821 43.02 8.89 -12.73
N THR A 822 42.52 7.76 -13.23
CA THR A 822 41.11 7.58 -13.57
C THR A 822 40.26 7.33 -12.33
N ILE A 823 39.13 8.03 -12.24
CA ILE A 823 38.03 7.77 -11.32
C ILE A 823 36.79 7.38 -12.12
N ILE A 824 36.07 6.35 -11.68
CA ILE A 824 34.85 5.89 -12.33
C ILE A 824 33.75 5.69 -11.30
N LEU A 825 32.56 6.21 -11.60
CA LEU A 825 31.33 5.93 -10.86
C LEU A 825 30.41 5.11 -11.76
N HIS A 826 30.12 3.86 -11.39
CA HIS A 826 29.25 2.96 -12.13
C HIS A 826 27.89 2.87 -11.46
N HIS A 827 26.84 3.36 -12.12
CA HIS A 827 25.47 3.35 -11.61
C HIS A 827 24.65 2.23 -12.25
N TYR A 828 24.03 1.40 -11.42
CA TYR A 828 23.16 0.31 -11.86
C TYR A 828 22.09 0.00 -10.81
N GLN A 829 21.00 -0.64 -11.23
CA GLN A 829 19.98 -1.16 -10.33
C GLN A 829 20.38 -2.56 -9.84
N THR A 830 20.12 -2.82 -8.56
CA THR A 830 20.26 -4.16 -7.95
C THR A 830 19.09 -4.43 -7.00
N PRO A 831 18.63 -5.67 -6.82
CA PRO A 831 17.69 -6.01 -5.76
C PRO A 831 18.35 -5.92 -4.38
N ALA A 832 17.60 -5.47 -3.39
CA ALA A 832 18.05 -5.43 -2.01
C ALA A 832 18.27 -6.82 -1.42
N HIS A 833 19.26 -6.96 -0.53
CA HIS A 833 19.36 -8.16 0.30
C HIS A 833 18.15 -8.25 1.22
N PHE A 834 17.64 -9.47 1.39
CA PHE A 834 16.37 -9.71 2.09
C PHE A 834 16.53 -10.55 3.35
N THR A 835 17.72 -11.09 3.61
CA THR A 835 18.03 -11.88 4.81
C THR A 835 18.83 -11.07 5.82
N ASP A 836 18.50 -11.21 7.10
CA ASP A 836 19.31 -10.74 8.21
C ASP A 836 19.99 -11.92 8.90
N ASN A 837 21.17 -11.69 9.51
CA ASN A 837 21.82 -12.70 10.35
C ASN A 837 21.00 -12.91 11.62
N VAL A 838 20.50 -14.13 11.84
CA VAL A 838 19.59 -14.46 12.95
C VAL A 838 20.19 -15.54 13.83
N ASN A 839 19.71 -15.62 15.07
CA ASN A 839 20.04 -16.75 15.93
C ASN A 839 19.27 -17.99 15.48
N ASN A 840 19.83 -19.17 15.72
CA ASN A 840 19.14 -20.43 15.56
C ASN A 840 17.93 -20.49 16.51
N ALA A 841 16.81 -21.00 16.01
CA ALA A 841 15.52 -20.99 16.69
C ALA A 841 14.81 -22.34 16.59
N GLU A 842 13.65 -22.45 17.22
CA GLU A 842 12.83 -23.65 17.19
C GLU A 842 12.38 -23.97 15.75
N ILE A 843 12.42 -25.26 15.40
CA ILE A 843 11.99 -25.73 14.08
C ILE A 843 10.49 -26.04 14.14
N LEU A 844 9.69 -25.24 13.45
CA LEU A 844 8.26 -25.51 13.27
C LEU A 844 7.97 -26.33 12.01
N GLU A 845 8.79 -26.18 10.98
CA GLU A 845 8.72 -26.96 9.73
C GLU A 845 10.10 -26.96 9.06
N LEU A 846 10.58 -28.13 8.62
CA LEU A 846 11.91 -28.27 8.00
C LEU A 846 11.80 -28.36 6.48
N GLY A 847 12.63 -27.60 5.77
CA GLY A 847 12.75 -27.64 4.31
C GLY A 847 13.83 -28.59 3.81
N ASN A 848 13.86 -28.76 2.48
CA ASN A 848 14.93 -29.46 1.78
C ASN A 848 16.19 -28.60 1.65
N ILE A 849 17.29 -29.25 1.28
CA ILE A 849 18.52 -28.58 0.90
C ILE A 849 18.37 -28.02 -0.51
N PHE A 850 18.80 -26.78 -0.68
CA PHE A 850 18.99 -26.10 -1.93
C PHE A 850 20.47 -25.70 -2.09
N ALA A 851 21.05 -25.93 -3.26
CA ALA A 851 22.38 -25.44 -3.58
C ALA A 851 22.40 -24.80 -4.97
N SER A 852 23.10 -23.67 -5.11
CA SER A 852 23.20 -22.94 -6.37
C SER A 852 24.47 -22.10 -6.44
N ASN A 853 24.98 -21.94 -7.66
CA ASN A 853 26.00 -20.96 -8.05
C ASN A 853 25.59 -20.17 -9.31
N ALA A 854 24.31 -20.18 -9.66
CA ALA A 854 23.75 -19.56 -10.87
C ALA A 854 23.86 -18.03 -10.86
N GLU A 855 24.13 -17.41 -11.99
CA GLU A 855 24.11 -15.94 -12.13
C GLU A 855 22.70 -15.32 -12.16
N HIS A 856 21.68 -16.12 -12.48
CA HIS A 856 20.30 -15.71 -12.71
C HIS A 856 19.58 -15.55 -11.38
N ILE A 857 18.81 -14.47 -11.27
CA ILE A 857 18.04 -14.16 -10.06
C ILE A 857 16.98 -15.24 -9.80
N GLU A 858 16.37 -15.78 -10.85
CA GLU A 858 15.32 -16.80 -10.77
C GLU A 858 15.85 -18.16 -10.28
N TRP A 859 17.17 -18.35 -10.24
CA TRP A 859 17.84 -19.60 -9.89
C TRP A 859 18.71 -19.50 -8.62
N GLY A 860 18.47 -18.48 -7.79
CA GLY A 860 19.08 -18.34 -6.47
C GLY A 860 20.21 -17.31 -6.37
N ALA A 861 20.54 -16.57 -7.43
CA ALA A 861 21.64 -15.59 -7.37
C ALA A 861 21.45 -14.55 -6.26
N LEU A 862 20.22 -14.07 -6.08
CA LEU A 862 19.90 -13.13 -5.01
C LEU A 862 19.98 -13.77 -3.63
N LEU A 863 19.53 -15.02 -3.46
CA LEU A 863 19.65 -15.76 -2.20
C LEU A 863 21.12 -15.97 -1.83
N VAL A 864 21.96 -16.43 -2.76
CA VAL A 864 23.41 -16.59 -2.56
C VAL A 864 24.03 -15.24 -2.14
N SER A 865 23.67 -14.16 -2.84
CA SER A 865 24.17 -12.83 -2.53
C SER A 865 23.72 -12.31 -1.17
N SER A 866 22.46 -12.54 -0.80
CA SER A 866 21.91 -12.13 0.48
C SER A 866 22.55 -12.87 1.66
N LEU A 867 22.89 -14.16 1.48
CA LEU A 867 23.51 -14.99 2.51
C LEU A 867 25.03 -14.73 2.66
N THR A 868 25.74 -14.45 1.57
CA THR A 868 27.21 -14.41 1.54
C THR A 868 27.83 -13.05 1.24
N GLY A 869 27.02 -12.10 0.75
CA GLY A 869 27.49 -10.82 0.22
C GLY A 869 28.21 -10.92 -1.14
N LYS A 870 28.23 -12.10 -1.78
CA LYS A 870 28.95 -12.36 -3.04
C LYS A 870 27.98 -12.65 -4.20
N VAL A 871 28.37 -12.29 -5.42
CA VAL A 871 27.52 -12.52 -6.60
C VAL A 871 27.99 -13.78 -7.33
N PRO A 872 27.15 -14.82 -7.47
CA PRO A 872 27.45 -15.98 -8.30
C PRO A 872 27.45 -15.64 -9.79
N THR A 873 28.24 -16.38 -10.58
CA THR A 873 28.53 -16.06 -12.00
C THR A 873 28.38 -17.26 -12.96
N SER A 874 27.76 -18.35 -12.53
CA SER A 874 27.64 -19.58 -13.32
C SER A 874 26.55 -19.43 -14.37
N ASN A 875 26.92 -19.55 -15.65
CA ASN A 875 25.97 -19.59 -16.76
C ASN A 875 25.62 -21.02 -17.21
N SER A 876 26.00 -22.05 -16.44
CA SER A 876 25.80 -23.45 -16.81
C SER A 876 24.37 -23.93 -16.57
N TYR A 877 23.77 -24.62 -17.55
CA TYR A 877 22.34 -25.01 -17.58
C TYR A 877 21.81 -25.88 -16.41
N ASN A 878 22.65 -26.35 -15.49
CA ASN A 878 22.27 -27.14 -14.31
C ASN A 878 22.31 -26.28 -13.02
N TYR A 879 21.52 -25.20 -12.98
CA TYR A 879 21.68 -24.07 -12.06
C TYR A 879 21.44 -24.35 -10.56
N ALA A 880 20.64 -25.37 -10.22
CA ALA A 880 20.25 -25.63 -8.83
C ALA A 880 20.00 -27.11 -8.53
N ILE A 881 20.36 -27.52 -7.31
CA ILE A 881 20.13 -28.87 -6.79
C ILE A 881 19.22 -28.81 -5.58
N GLU A 882 18.17 -29.63 -5.59
CA GLU A 882 17.36 -29.91 -4.40
C GLU A 882 17.65 -31.31 -3.89
N SER A 883 17.95 -31.43 -2.59
CA SER A 883 18.27 -32.70 -1.94
C SER A 883 17.73 -32.73 -0.51
N LYS A 884 17.73 -33.90 0.13
CA LYS A 884 17.28 -34.06 1.51
C LYS A 884 18.46 -34.15 2.48
N LEU A 885 18.24 -33.71 3.71
CA LEU A 885 19.11 -34.07 4.82
C LEU A 885 18.98 -35.59 5.08
N ASN A 886 20.10 -36.28 5.14
CA ASN A 886 20.18 -37.70 5.50
C ASN A 886 20.08 -37.90 7.02
N ASN A 887 20.50 -36.89 7.80
CA ASN A 887 20.41 -36.87 9.25
C ASN A 887 20.25 -35.42 9.70
N VAL A 888 19.38 -35.17 10.68
CA VAL A 888 19.18 -33.85 11.30
C VAL A 888 19.30 -33.98 12.82
N GLY A 889 20.07 -33.09 13.44
CA GLY A 889 20.20 -33.01 14.89
C GLY A 889 19.28 -31.94 15.45
N ILE A 890 18.35 -32.33 16.33
CA ILE A 890 17.44 -31.42 17.01
C ILE A 890 17.63 -31.57 18.52
N LYS A 891 17.76 -30.45 19.23
CA LYS A 891 17.79 -30.43 20.70
C LYS A 891 16.37 -30.70 21.23
N PRO A 892 16.16 -31.76 22.03
CA PRO A 892 14.81 -32.07 22.53
C PRO A 892 14.22 -31.01 23.48
N LYS A 893 15.07 -30.20 24.12
CA LYS A 893 14.64 -29.22 25.13
C LYS A 893 13.90 -28.02 24.53
N ASP A 894 14.36 -27.55 23.38
CA ASP A 894 13.94 -26.26 22.80
C ASP A 894 13.66 -26.35 21.29
N GLY A 895 13.68 -27.57 20.71
CA GLY A 895 13.34 -27.82 19.31
C GLY A 895 14.31 -27.19 18.30
N GLN A 896 15.46 -26.69 18.76
CA GLN A 896 16.45 -26.02 17.91
C GLN A 896 17.37 -27.01 17.19
N LEU A 897 17.95 -26.59 16.05
CA LEU A 897 19.03 -27.35 15.42
C LEU A 897 20.24 -27.51 16.36
N TYR A 898 20.93 -28.63 16.24
CA TYR A 898 22.07 -28.98 17.09
C TYR A 898 23.27 -29.52 16.31
N SER A 899 24.48 -29.13 16.71
CA SER A 899 25.74 -29.73 16.27
C SER A 899 26.46 -30.39 17.46
N PHE A 900 26.80 -31.68 17.34
CA PHE A 900 27.69 -32.40 18.27
C PHE A 900 28.76 -33.16 17.49
N TRP A 901 29.88 -33.39 18.18
CA TRP A 901 31.25 -33.68 17.72
C TRP A 901 31.52 -34.58 16.49
N THR A 902 30.59 -35.32 15.87
CA THR A 902 30.91 -36.10 14.64
C THR A 902 29.78 -36.43 13.63
N SER A 903 28.47 -36.18 13.86
CA SER A 903 27.46 -36.92 13.06
C SER A 903 26.13 -36.30 12.62
N ASN A 904 25.74 -35.08 13.00
CA ASN A 904 24.40 -34.55 12.69
C ASN A 904 24.39 -33.52 11.54
N ASN A 905 23.23 -33.32 10.91
CA ASN A 905 23.00 -32.40 9.77
C ASN A 905 23.81 -32.78 8.51
N LYS A 906 23.72 -34.04 8.11
CA LYS A 906 24.43 -34.62 6.96
C LYS A 906 23.57 -34.65 5.71
N HIS A 907 24.23 -34.64 4.56
CA HIS A 907 23.58 -34.85 3.28
C HIS A 907 24.49 -35.66 2.34
N SER A 908 23.94 -36.12 1.23
CA SER A 908 24.71 -36.75 0.15
C SER A 908 25.53 -35.70 -0.59
N SER A 909 26.59 -36.11 -1.30
CA SER A 909 27.47 -35.17 -2.03
C SER A 909 26.68 -34.20 -2.91
N ILE A 910 27.05 -32.92 -2.87
CA ILE A 910 26.45 -31.87 -3.69
C ILE A 910 27.51 -31.40 -4.68
N GLU A 911 27.21 -31.53 -5.96
CA GLU A 911 28.10 -31.13 -7.06
C GLU A 911 27.46 -30.00 -7.86
N LEU A 912 27.99 -28.79 -7.77
CA LEU A 912 27.51 -27.65 -8.55
C LEU A 912 28.18 -27.61 -9.94
N PRO A 913 27.50 -27.07 -10.97
CA PRO A 913 27.86 -27.26 -12.38
C PRO A 913 29.11 -26.51 -12.87
N SER A 914 29.67 -25.58 -12.10
CA SER A 914 30.82 -24.77 -12.53
C SER A 914 31.72 -24.34 -11.37
N ASN A 915 33.02 -24.24 -11.62
CA ASN A 915 34.06 -24.12 -10.60
C ASN A 915 34.23 -22.70 -10.02
N ILE A 916 33.14 -22.09 -9.53
CA ILE A 916 33.09 -20.72 -8.99
C ILE A 916 32.45 -20.70 -7.59
N THR A 917 32.30 -19.53 -6.96
CA THR A 917 31.61 -19.43 -5.66
C THR A 917 30.11 -19.75 -5.77
N GLY A 918 29.60 -20.55 -4.83
CA GLY A 918 28.18 -20.86 -4.67
C GLY A 918 27.77 -20.91 -3.20
N VAL A 919 26.54 -21.38 -2.94
CA VAL A 919 26.05 -21.65 -1.57
C VAL A 919 25.29 -22.97 -1.56
N LYS A 920 25.34 -23.67 -0.43
CA LYS A 920 24.32 -24.65 -0.05
C LYS A 920 23.58 -24.15 1.18
N THR A 921 22.29 -24.43 1.25
CA THR A 921 21.43 -24.04 2.35
C THR A 921 20.28 -25.02 2.53
N PHE A 922 19.73 -25.14 3.72
CA PHE A 922 18.38 -25.65 3.91
C PHE A 922 17.60 -24.65 4.77
N ASN A 923 16.29 -24.60 4.54
CA ASN A 923 15.41 -23.68 5.26
C ASN A 923 14.65 -24.38 6.39
N TYR A 924 14.21 -23.61 7.38
CA TYR A 924 13.20 -24.03 8.34
C TYR A 924 12.32 -22.84 8.74
N LEU A 925 11.07 -23.13 9.06
CA LEU A 925 10.12 -22.16 9.60
C LEU A 925 10.29 -22.07 11.11
N THR A 926 10.27 -20.85 11.65
CA THR A 926 10.26 -20.55 13.09
C THR A 926 9.20 -19.49 13.38
N GLU A 927 8.85 -19.30 14.65
CA GLU A 927 8.10 -18.12 15.11
C GLU A 927 9.07 -17.04 15.62
N ASN A 928 8.81 -15.79 15.23
CA ASN A 928 9.50 -14.60 15.73
C ASN A 928 8.45 -13.52 16.03
N ASN A 929 8.31 -13.16 17.31
CA ASN A 929 7.37 -12.14 17.80
C ASN A 929 5.94 -12.26 17.22
N GLY A 930 5.38 -13.47 17.22
CA GLY A 930 4.02 -13.69 16.75
C GLY A 930 3.88 -13.90 15.24
N LEU A 931 4.97 -13.85 14.46
CA LEU A 931 5.00 -14.08 13.02
C LEU A 931 5.74 -15.36 12.67
N PHE A 932 5.34 -15.99 11.56
CA PHE A 932 6.20 -17.00 10.94
C PHE A 932 7.37 -16.33 10.21
N SER A 933 8.57 -16.87 10.39
CA SER A 933 9.79 -16.41 9.72
C SER A 933 10.52 -17.61 9.11
N LEU A 934 11.14 -17.40 7.94
CA LEU A 934 11.92 -18.42 7.26
C LEU A 934 13.40 -18.20 7.55
N ASN A 935 14.02 -19.19 8.18
CA ASN A 935 15.45 -19.21 8.44
C ASN A 935 16.16 -20.15 7.46
N HIS A 936 17.38 -19.80 7.10
CA HIS A 936 18.29 -20.51 6.22
C HIS A 936 19.57 -20.81 6.99
N VAL A 937 19.88 -22.08 7.17
CA VAL A 937 21.24 -22.50 7.53
C VAL A 937 22.02 -22.61 6.24
N TYR A 938 23.19 -21.99 6.15
CA TYR A 938 23.95 -21.91 4.91
C TYR A 938 25.45 -22.10 5.11
N LYS A 939 26.11 -22.54 4.03
CA LYS A 939 27.57 -22.62 3.90
C LYS A 939 27.96 -22.16 2.49
N GLU A 940 28.91 -21.24 2.40
CA GLU A 940 29.57 -20.84 1.16
C GLU A 940 30.34 -22.04 0.58
N MET A 941 30.24 -22.21 -0.72
CA MET A 941 30.88 -23.28 -1.48
C MET A 941 31.92 -22.68 -2.42
N LYS A 942 33.15 -23.19 -2.37
CA LYS A 942 34.26 -22.73 -3.21
C LYS A 942 34.92 -23.90 -3.91
N HIS A 943 35.07 -23.80 -5.23
CA HIS A 943 35.76 -24.80 -6.01
C HIS A 943 37.24 -24.43 -6.22
N ASN A 944 38.17 -25.34 -5.91
CA ASN A 944 39.62 -25.12 -6.08
C ASN A 944 40.20 -25.65 -7.40
N GLY A 945 39.34 -26.16 -8.28
CA GLY A 945 39.72 -26.78 -9.56
C GLY A 945 39.57 -28.31 -9.57
N THR A 946 39.50 -28.93 -8.39
CA THR A 946 39.31 -30.40 -8.25
C THR A 946 38.08 -30.77 -7.42
N SER A 947 37.75 -30.01 -6.38
CA SER A 947 36.60 -30.29 -5.52
C SER A 947 35.93 -29.01 -5.00
N TRP A 948 34.71 -29.14 -4.48
CA TRP A 948 33.94 -28.08 -3.83
C TRP A 948 34.30 -27.82 -2.36
N GLY A 949 35.25 -28.58 -1.79
CA GLY A 949 35.68 -28.40 -0.40
C GLY A 949 34.58 -28.76 0.61
N ASP A 950 33.59 -29.56 0.20
CA ASP A 950 32.45 -29.86 1.05
C ASP A 950 32.64 -31.08 1.96
N ASP A 951 32.40 -30.88 3.26
CA ASP A 951 32.47 -31.92 4.28
C ASP A 951 31.15 -32.70 4.44
N ASN A 952 30.20 -32.50 3.50
CA ASN A 952 28.86 -33.10 3.45
C ASN A 952 28.00 -32.85 4.70
N LYS A 953 28.24 -31.73 5.38
CA LYS A 953 27.56 -31.34 6.63
C LYS A 953 27.15 -29.86 6.61
N PHE A 954 26.22 -29.53 7.49
CA PHE A 954 25.93 -28.15 7.87
C PHE A 954 26.40 -27.88 9.30
N GLN A 955 27.28 -26.90 9.45
CA GLN A 955 27.68 -26.34 10.74
C GLN A 955 26.57 -25.40 11.22
N ILE A 956 26.09 -25.63 12.45
CA ILE A 956 25.04 -24.80 13.05
C ILE A 956 25.71 -23.74 13.92
N VAL A 957 25.49 -22.48 13.58
CA VAL A 957 25.94 -21.33 14.36
C VAL A 957 24.89 -20.23 14.29
N ASP A 958 24.74 -19.49 15.38
CA ASP A 958 23.97 -18.25 15.39
C ASP A 958 24.65 -17.22 14.50
N LYS A 959 23.86 -16.47 13.73
CA LYS A 959 24.34 -15.41 12.85
C LYS A 959 25.34 -15.98 11.83
N GLN A 960 26.51 -15.38 11.68
CA GLN A 960 27.51 -15.78 10.70
C GLN A 960 28.85 -16.04 11.37
N SER A 961 29.57 -17.04 10.88
CA SER A 961 30.95 -17.35 11.19
C SER A 961 31.74 -17.68 9.93
N SER A 962 33.04 -17.93 10.07
CA SER A 962 33.91 -18.42 9.01
C SER A 962 34.62 -19.70 9.45
N MET A 963 34.91 -20.59 8.51
CA MET A 963 35.71 -21.79 8.74
C MET A 963 36.62 -22.06 7.55
N THR A 964 37.61 -22.92 7.76
CA THR A 964 38.39 -23.53 6.67
C THR A 964 37.61 -24.74 6.14
N ASP A 965 37.43 -24.82 4.82
CA ASP A 965 36.79 -25.94 4.16
C ASP A 965 37.77 -27.10 3.86
N ASP A 966 37.29 -28.19 3.25
CA ASP A 966 38.13 -29.37 2.96
C ASP A 966 39.20 -29.11 1.88
N ASN A 967 39.11 -27.98 1.18
CA ASN A 967 40.13 -27.49 0.24
C ASN A 967 41.17 -26.57 0.89
N GLY A 968 41.02 -26.23 2.18
CA GLY A 968 41.88 -25.26 2.85
C GLY A 968 41.46 -23.79 2.65
N GLU A 969 40.31 -23.54 2.03
CA GLU A 969 39.81 -22.19 1.76
C GLU A 969 38.97 -21.66 2.93
N THR A 970 39.08 -20.36 3.23
CA THR A 970 38.18 -19.72 4.20
C THR A 970 36.81 -19.46 3.57
N VAL A 971 35.75 -20.00 4.16
CA VAL A 971 34.35 -19.91 3.71
C VAL A 971 33.44 -19.37 4.83
N LEU A 972 32.36 -18.69 4.44
CA LEU A 972 31.31 -18.24 5.37
C LEU A 972 30.27 -19.34 5.61
N PHE A 973 29.74 -19.40 6.83
CA PHE A 973 28.58 -20.24 7.16
C PHE A 973 27.76 -19.60 8.28
N GLY A 974 26.48 -19.93 8.38
CA GLY A 974 25.61 -19.24 9.33
C GLY A 974 24.14 -19.63 9.31
N THR A 975 23.37 -18.91 10.12
CA THR A 975 21.92 -18.87 10.10
C THR A 975 21.47 -17.44 9.76
N ALA A 976 20.71 -17.30 8.68
CA ALA A 976 20.14 -16.02 8.25
C ALA A 976 18.66 -16.21 7.92
N GLY A 977 17.82 -15.20 8.11
CA GLY A 977 16.37 -15.35 7.96
C GLY A 977 15.65 -14.07 7.63
N PHE A 978 14.35 -14.21 7.37
CA PHE A 978 13.46 -13.10 7.08
C PHE A 978 12.02 -13.44 7.49
N ASP A 979 11.24 -12.42 7.83
CA ASP A 979 9.85 -12.60 8.25
C ASP A 979 8.92 -12.83 7.05
N SER A 980 7.91 -13.68 7.25
CA SER A 980 6.80 -13.83 6.31
C SER A 980 5.74 -12.74 6.51
N GLN A 981 4.74 -12.70 5.62
CA GLN A 981 3.53 -11.89 5.78
C GLN A 981 2.40 -12.65 6.48
N TYR A 982 2.71 -13.68 7.29
CA TYR A 982 1.73 -14.51 7.99
C TYR A 982 1.98 -14.50 9.49
N PHE A 983 0.89 -14.33 10.26
CA PHE A 983 0.91 -14.52 11.71
C PHE A 983 1.11 -15.99 12.06
N ALA A 984 1.90 -16.26 13.09
CA ALA A 984 1.95 -17.59 13.69
C ALA A 984 0.61 -17.93 14.35
N TRP A 985 0.14 -19.16 14.19
CA TRP A 985 -1.11 -19.65 14.77
C TRP A 985 -0.96 -21.13 15.15
N GLU A 986 -1.73 -21.57 16.15
CA GLU A 986 -1.76 -22.97 16.59
C GLU A 986 -2.68 -23.78 15.66
N GLU A 987 -2.12 -24.82 15.05
CA GLU A 987 -2.79 -25.72 14.11
C GLU A 987 -3.79 -26.67 14.78
#